data_AF-A0A1E1X0W5-F1
#
_entry.id   AF-A0A1E1X0W5-F1
#
_cell.length_a   1.000
_cell.length_b   1.000
_cell.length_c   1.000
_cell.angle_alpha   90.00
_cell.angle_beta   90.00
_cell.angle_gamma   90.00
#
_symmetry.space_group_name_H-M   'P 1'
#
loop_
_entity.id
_entity.type
_entity.pdbx_description
1 polymer ?
#
loop_
_entity_poly.entity_id
_entity_poly.type
_entity_poly.pdbx_seq_one_letter_code
_entity_poly.pdbx_strand_id
1 'polypeptide(L)'
;MFLACFGASIVCKAFLVAALFSRANIAAAAGGILFFTCYLPYPFVKLWKDHLSIHHKSAVSLVPNVAFGLGCSYFAHFEEEGVGVHWHNLLKGGLPPDTFSIGHIMGLLLLDAVLYFVLAWYIEAVFPGQYGVPKPWYFFVTKSYWCGAPQPDSPRKSAWESCNGTASLNGKAEDMEEEPRNLPLGLRILKLTKVYAGADRAAVNELSLNFYEGQITSFLGHNGAGKTTTISILTGLYPPTQGTAEIYGRDIRTEMDIIRESLGTCPQYNVLFDNLTVAEHLWFYARLKGLGRDVVGTEVESFVRDLAFVHKKDEYSCNLSGGMQRKLSVAIAFVGGSRTVILDEPTAGVDPYARRAIWDLMLKYKQGRTVIMTTHHMDEADLLGDRIAVINEGRLRCCGSSLFLKTRFGSGYYLTLVRPAHRSKSLKNRPSPTASACRDVARRPTDGAKNVSSTNTDSPSLVTGGCGDEATEALDKLIRRHIPKAELATDMGADLSYRLPASPETYPCFVSLCKDLDDNLAELGITSYGISDTTLEEVFLRVTQGRNNARNQANGEGDLYGLSTESVDGPPKTRLQKTLDALRIWCLSLRTSAKTVRPDPEEAAARQHLAADMSRGGNGDSDLPAPPAVKKVAVGPLLHRRQLAAMYRRRFMRNTRNYKGLFCEIILPALFVLLALLFTLLIPPMSEEPPLELTPWVYGPPNYIFYGSEDTSSSLAQKYTDNLLSRTGLGARCVKGEPLSGLQCE
;
A
#
# COMPACT_ATOMS: atom_id res chain seq x y z
N MET A 1 39.60 -6.94 21.15
CA MET A 1 39.68 -6.70 19.69
C MET A 1 38.90 -7.73 18.89
N PHE A 2 39.19 -9.04 18.96
CA PHE A 2 38.49 -10.11 18.22
C PHE A 2 36.94 -9.98 18.23
N LEU A 3 36.33 -9.83 19.41
CA LEU A 3 34.87 -9.63 19.54
C LEU A 3 34.34 -8.37 18.82
N ALA A 4 35.14 -7.32 18.67
CA ALA A 4 34.75 -6.11 17.95
C ALA A 4 34.78 -6.33 16.42
N CYS A 5 35.78 -7.07 15.90
CA CYS A 5 35.82 -7.49 14.49
C CYS A 5 34.60 -8.37 14.15
N PHE A 6 34.26 -9.32 15.03
CA PHE A 6 33.07 -10.15 14.90
C PHE A 6 31.76 -9.33 14.98
N GLY A 7 31.65 -8.39 15.93
CA GLY A 7 30.51 -7.50 16.06
C GLY A 7 30.27 -6.63 14.82
N ALA A 8 31.33 -6.02 14.27
CA ALA A 8 31.26 -5.26 13.02
C ALA A 8 30.75 -6.13 11.85
N SER A 9 31.29 -7.34 11.71
CA SER A 9 30.89 -8.29 10.67
C SER A 9 29.42 -8.73 10.80
N ILE A 10 28.94 -9.00 12.02
CA ILE A 10 27.52 -9.29 12.29
C ILE A 10 26.62 -8.11 11.93
N VAL A 11 27.00 -6.88 12.30
CA VAL A 11 26.20 -5.68 12.01
C VAL A 11 26.08 -5.46 10.50
N CYS A 12 27.17 -5.59 9.74
CA CYS A 12 27.14 -5.51 8.27
C CYS A 12 26.28 -6.62 7.64
N LYS A 13 26.36 -7.85 8.16
CA LYS A 13 25.50 -8.96 7.76
C LYS A 13 24.02 -8.71 8.11
N ALA A 14 23.72 -8.07 9.23
CA ALA A 14 22.36 -7.72 9.63
C ALA A 14 21.74 -6.68 8.69
N PHE A 15 22.51 -5.67 8.26
CA PHE A 15 22.08 -4.71 7.23
C PHE A 15 21.79 -5.41 5.89
N LEU A 16 22.66 -6.32 5.44
CA LEU A 16 22.40 -7.12 4.23
C LEU A 16 21.10 -7.92 4.34
N VAL A 17 20.85 -8.58 5.47
CA VAL A 17 19.60 -9.32 5.68
C VAL A 17 18.39 -8.39 5.69
N ALA A 18 18.49 -7.21 6.32
CA ALA A 18 17.42 -6.21 6.32
C ALA A 18 17.07 -5.73 4.90
N ALA A 19 18.07 -5.44 4.06
CA ALA A 19 17.88 -4.99 2.68
C ALA A 19 17.08 -5.98 1.81
N LEU A 20 17.15 -7.28 2.10
CA LEU A 20 16.42 -8.33 1.38
C LEU A 20 14.93 -8.44 1.76
N PHE A 21 14.49 -7.86 2.88
CA PHE A 21 13.15 -8.04 3.42
C PHE A 21 12.35 -6.72 3.49
N SER A 22 11.22 -6.67 2.79
CA SER A 22 10.33 -5.49 2.78
C SER A 22 9.45 -5.32 4.04
N ARG A 23 9.63 -6.13 5.10
CA ARG A 23 8.86 -6.05 6.35
C ARG A 23 9.76 -6.37 7.56
N ALA A 24 9.90 -5.41 8.47
CA ALA A 24 10.76 -5.51 9.66
C ALA A 24 10.51 -6.78 10.50
N ASN A 25 9.26 -7.09 10.84
CA ASN A 25 8.94 -8.25 11.69
C ASN A 25 9.30 -9.60 11.03
N ILE A 26 9.21 -9.68 9.69
CA ILE A 26 9.63 -10.87 8.94
C ILE A 26 11.16 -10.92 8.88
N ALA A 27 11.82 -9.77 8.64
CA ALA A 27 13.27 -9.65 8.64
C ALA A 27 13.89 -10.07 9.99
N ALA A 28 13.29 -9.67 11.11
CA ALA A 28 13.76 -10.04 12.45
C ALA A 28 13.66 -11.56 12.70
N ALA A 29 12.50 -12.17 12.41
CA ALA A 29 12.31 -13.61 12.57
C ALA A 29 13.20 -14.43 11.63
N ALA A 30 13.26 -14.06 10.35
CA ALA A 30 14.10 -14.72 9.36
C ALA A 30 15.61 -14.52 9.64
N GLY A 31 16.00 -13.34 10.12
CA GLY A 31 17.38 -13.03 10.51
C GLY A 31 17.87 -13.90 11.67
N GLY A 32 17.01 -14.15 12.67
CA GLY A 32 17.30 -15.12 13.74
C GLY A 32 17.51 -16.54 13.20
N ILE A 33 16.62 -17.01 12.32
CA ILE A 33 16.76 -18.34 11.68
C ILE A 33 18.05 -18.41 10.86
N LEU A 34 18.32 -17.42 10.01
CA LEU A 34 19.54 -17.34 9.19
C LEU A 34 20.81 -17.29 10.04
N PHE A 35 20.78 -16.65 11.21
CA PHE A 35 21.88 -16.66 12.16
C PHE A 35 22.20 -18.08 12.67
N PHE A 36 21.17 -18.83 13.10
CA PHE A 36 21.35 -20.24 13.49
C PHE A 36 21.79 -21.13 12.31
N THR A 37 21.17 -20.99 11.14
CA THR A 37 21.57 -21.75 9.93
C THR A 37 23.03 -21.49 9.55
N CYS A 38 23.52 -20.25 9.67
CA CYS A 38 24.91 -19.90 9.41
C CYS A 38 25.90 -20.46 10.46
N TYR A 39 25.43 -20.94 11.61
CA TYR A 39 26.28 -21.61 12.61
C TYR A 39 26.39 -23.12 12.35
N LEU A 40 25.41 -23.75 11.68
CA LEU A 40 25.40 -25.19 11.39
C LEU A 40 26.65 -25.75 10.68
N PRO A 41 27.37 -25.02 9.81
CA PRO A 41 28.61 -25.55 9.21
C PRO A 41 29.77 -25.70 10.20
N TYR A 42 29.79 -24.96 11.32
CA TYR A 42 30.93 -24.97 12.25
C TYR A 42 31.19 -26.34 12.91
N PRO A 43 30.19 -27.06 13.46
CA PRO A 43 30.37 -28.44 13.94
C PRO A 43 30.98 -29.40 12.89
N PHE A 44 30.59 -29.28 11.62
CA PHE A 44 31.19 -30.10 10.54
C PHE A 44 32.65 -29.71 10.29
N VAL A 45 32.98 -28.42 10.25
CA VAL A 45 34.37 -27.95 10.13
C VAL A 45 35.22 -28.42 11.32
N LYS A 46 34.65 -28.47 12.53
CA LYS A 46 35.34 -28.99 13.71
C LYS A 46 35.62 -30.49 13.60
N LEU A 47 34.67 -31.30 13.11
CA LEU A 47 34.84 -32.74 12.94
C LEU A 47 35.84 -33.10 11.83
N TRP A 48 35.87 -32.34 10.74
CA TRP A 48 36.74 -32.58 9.58
C TRP A 48 38.02 -31.74 9.58
N LYS A 49 38.40 -31.15 10.73
CA LYS A 49 39.51 -30.18 10.87
C LYS A 49 40.82 -30.65 10.23
N ASP A 50 41.16 -31.93 10.41
CA ASP A 50 42.46 -32.49 10.02
C ASP A 50 42.55 -32.81 8.51
N HIS A 51 41.39 -32.94 7.84
CA HIS A 51 41.31 -33.19 6.40
C HIS A 51 41.15 -31.89 5.58
N LEU A 52 40.87 -30.76 6.24
CA LEU A 52 40.57 -29.48 5.58
C LEU A 52 41.82 -28.64 5.33
N SER A 53 42.21 -28.50 4.05
CA SER A 53 43.24 -27.54 3.63
C SER A 53 42.87 -26.07 3.96
N ILE A 54 43.89 -25.21 4.10
CA ILE A 54 43.79 -23.78 4.43
C ILE A 54 42.82 -22.99 3.53
N HIS A 55 42.69 -23.35 2.26
CA HIS A 55 41.75 -22.71 1.34
C HIS A 55 40.30 -23.00 1.70
N HIS A 56 39.98 -24.25 2.09
CA HIS A 56 38.65 -24.63 2.57
C HIS A 56 38.34 -23.95 3.92
N LYS A 57 39.31 -23.91 4.85
CA LYS A 57 39.19 -23.21 6.14
C LYS A 57 38.92 -21.71 5.93
N SER A 58 39.62 -21.06 5.00
CA SER A 58 39.41 -19.65 4.64
C SER A 58 38.05 -19.42 3.98
N ALA A 59 37.63 -20.28 3.04
CA ALA A 59 36.36 -20.14 2.33
C ALA A 59 35.14 -20.28 3.26
N VAL A 60 35.13 -21.25 4.18
CA VAL A 60 34.03 -21.39 5.14
C VAL A 60 34.07 -20.29 6.22
N SER A 61 35.25 -19.71 6.47
CA SER A 61 35.41 -18.54 7.35
C SER A 61 34.89 -17.23 6.77
N LEU A 62 34.41 -17.19 5.52
CA LEU A 62 33.60 -16.06 4.99
C LEU A 62 32.17 -16.02 5.58
N VAL A 63 31.83 -17.00 6.43
CA VAL A 63 30.63 -16.99 7.27
C VAL A 63 31.07 -16.56 8.69
N PRO A 64 30.69 -15.37 9.18
CA PRO A 64 31.22 -14.82 10.43
C PRO A 64 31.01 -15.72 11.65
N ASN A 65 29.90 -16.46 11.68
CA ASN A 65 29.56 -17.39 12.75
C ASN A 65 30.52 -18.60 12.80
N VAL A 66 31.06 -19.03 11.66
CA VAL A 66 32.04 -20.13 11.58
C VAL A 66 33.44 -19.60 11.86
N ALA A 67 33.81 -18.42 11.34
CA ALA A 67 35.06 -17.76 11.68
C ALA A 67 35.19 -17.48 13.19
N PHE A 68 34.08 -17.08 13.83
CA PHE A 68 34.02 -16.92 15.28
C PHE A 68 34.21 -18.25 16.02
N GLY A 69 33.49 -19.30 15.63
CA GLY A 69 33.65 -20.64 16.22
C GLY A 69 35.07 -21.19 16.10
N LEU A 70 35.68 -21.06 14.91
CA LEU A 70 37.08 -21.40 14.67
C LEU A 70 38.02 -20.57 15.56
N GLY A 71 37.86 -19.25 15.61
CA GLY A 71 38.67 -18.38 16.47
C GLY A 71 38.59 -18.79 17.94
N CYS A 72 37.39 -19.06 18.46
CA CYS A 72 37.19 -19.59 19.81
C CYS A 72 37.89 -20.95 20.03
N SER A 73 37.90 -21.85 19.03
CA SER A 73 38.65 -23.10 19.12
C SER A 73 40.17 -22.89 19.15
N TYR A 74 40.69 -21.86 18.49
CA TYR A 74 42.12 -21.50 18.59
C TYR A 74 42.45 -20.80 19.92
N PHE A 75 41.56 -19.97 20.46
CA PHE A 75 41.71 -19.42 21.81
C PHE A 75 41.80 -20.53 22.86
N ALA A 76 40.90 -21.52 22.80
CA ALA A 76 40.95 -22.68 23.71
C ALA A 76 42.28 -23.44 23.60
N HIS A 77 42.76 -23.68 22.39
CA HIS A 77 44.03 -24.40 22.16
C HIS A 77 45.25 -23.64 22.73
N PHE A 78 45.35 -22.32 22.52
CA PHE A 78 46.46 -21.54 23.09
C PHE A 78 46.38 -21.40 24.62
N GLU A 79 45.18 -21.56 25.20
CA GLU A 79 44.97 -21.65 26.64
C GLU A 79 45.39 -23.02 27.19
N GLU A 80 45.06 -24.12 26.49
CA GLU A 80 45.49 -25.49 26.80
C GLU A 80 47.02 -25.63 26.79
N GLU A 81 47.72 -24.93 25.89
CA GLU A 81 49.19 -24.85 25.87
C GLU A 81 49.79 -23.94 26.96
N GLY A 82 48.97 -23.17 27.69
CA GLY A 82 49.42 -22.23 28.73
C GLY A 82 50.15 -20.99 28.19
N VAL A 83 50.21 -20.78 26.88
CA VAL A 83 50.91 -19.65 26.24
C VAL A 83 50.00 -18.42 26.11
N GLY A 84 48.70 -18.63 25.90
CA GLY A 84 47.70 -17.59 25.71
C GLY A 84 47.89 -16.78 24.40
N VAL A 85 46.82 -16.11 23.96
CA VAL A 85 46.84 -15.35 22.70
C VAL A 85 47.38 -13.93 22.92
N HIS A 86 48.66 -13.77 22.62
CA HIS A 86 49.38 -12.50 22.69
C HIS A 86 49.64 -11.89 21.30
N TRP A 87 49.86 -10.57 21.22
CA TRP A 87 50.11 -9.86 19.95
C TRP A 87 51.26 -10.44 19.11
N HIS A 88 52.32 -10.92 19.76
CA HIS A 88 53.47 -11.54 19.09
C HIS A 88 53.17 -12.94 18.53
N ASN A 89 52.16 -13.64 19.08
CA ASN A 89 51.72 -14.96 18.63
C ASN A 89 50.52 -14.92 17.67
N LEU A 90 49.89 -13.75 17.46
CA LEU A 90 48.67 -13.60 16.65
C LEU A 90 48.82 -14.10 15.20
N LEU A 91 50.03 -13.96 14.64
CA LEU A 91 50.39 -14.36 13.28
C LEU A 91 51.01 -15.76 13.20
N LYS A 92 51.33 -16.39 14.34
CA LYS A 92 51.84 -17.76 14.38
C LYS A 92 50.68 -18.72 14.08
N GLY A 93 50.92 -19.71 13.22
CA GLY A 93 49.96 -20.80 12.99
C GLY A 93 49.82 -21.69 14.23
N GLY A 94 48.83 -22.58 14.20
CA GLY A 94 48.70 -23.67 15.19
C GLY A 94 49.79 -24.74 15.01
N LEU A 95 49.60 -25.91 15.63
CA LEU A 95 50.51 -27.04 15.45
C LEU A 95 50.69 -27.39 13.95
N PRO A 96 51.90 -27.80 13.53
CA PRO A 96 52.10 -28.40 12.22
C PRO A 96 51.12 -29.58 12.02
N PRO A 97 50.43 -29.67 10.87
CA PRO A 97 50.67 -28.97 9.61
C PRO A 97 49.87 -27.67 9.38
N ASP A 98 49.13 -27.15 10.37
CA ASP A 98 48.08 -26.15 10.14
C ASP A 98 48.59 -24.68 10.21
N THR A 99 48.80 -24.06 9.06
CA THR A 99 49.31 -22.67 8.94
C THR A 99 48.28 -21.56 9.21
N PHE A 100 47.06 -21.92 9.63
CA PHE A 100 45.97 -20.99 9.86
C PHE A 100 46.13 -20.27 11.21
N SER A 101 46.21 -18.93 11.20
CA SER A 101 46.47 -18.11 12.39
C SER A 101 45.25 -17.28 12.81
N ILE A 102 45.21 -16.85 14.09
CA ILE A 102 44.14 -15.99 14.62
C ILE A 102 44.11 -14.64 13.89
N GLY A 103 45.28 -14.10 13.52
CA GLY A 103 45.38 -12.88 12.71
C GLY A 103 44.68 -13.01 11.36
N HIS A 104 44.78 -14.17 10.71
CA HIS A 104 44.10 -14.46 9.45
C HIS A 104 42.58 -14.53 9.63
N ILE A 105 42.08 -15.13 10.72
CA ILE A 105 40.65 -15.12 11.09
C ILE A 105 40.13 -13.70 11.31
N MET A 106 40.91 -12.86 12.01
CA MET A 106 40.55 -11.46 12.24
C MET A 106 40.55 -10.63 10.96
N GLY A 107 41.48 -10.89 10.04
CA GLY A 107 41.50 -10.29 8.71
C GLY A 107 40.27 -10.70 7.88
N LEU A 108 39.90 -11.98 7.89
CA LEU A 108 38.71 -12.49 7.21
C LEU A 108 37.41 -11.89 7.80
N LEU A 109 37.28 -11.77 9.12
CA LEU A 109 36.11 -11.12 9.75
C LEU A 109 35.95 -9.64 9.33
N LEU A 110 37.05 -8.91 9.13
CA LEU A 110 37.02 -7.54 8.62
C LEU A 110 36.71 -7.49 7.12
N LEU A 111 37.24 -8.43 6.33
CA LEU A 111 36.91 -8.58 4.91
C LEU A 111 35.41 -8.86 4.72
N ASP A 112 34.84 -9.74 5.54
CA ASP A 112 33.40 -10.04 5.59
C ASP A 112 32.58 -8.79 5.88
N ALA A 113 32.98 -7.98 6.86
CA ALA A 113 32.27 -6.74 7.21
C ALA A 113 32.19 -5.79 5.99
N VAL A 114 33.30 -5.60 5.28
CA VAL A 114 33.35 -4.81 4.04
C VAL A 114 32.50 -5.44 2.94
N LEU A 115 32.61 -6.75 2.72
CA LEU A 115 31.88 -7.47 1.67
C LEU A 115 30.36 -7.42 1.89
N TYR A 116 29.89 -7.68 3.11
CA TYR A 116 28.46 -7.58 3.43
C TYR A 116 27.94 -6.14 3.36
N PHE A 117 28.73 -5.14 3.75
CA PHE A 117 28.35 -3.74 3.62
C PHE A 117 28.24 -3.29 2.16
N VAL A 118 29.24 -3.62 1.33
CA VAL A 118 29.21 -3.32 -0.12
C VAL A 118 28.05 -4.03 -0.80
N LEU A 119 27.76 -5.28 -0.42
CA LEU A 119 26.63 -6.04 -0.97
C LEU A 119 25.28 -5.45 -0.53
N ALA A 120 25.13 -5.01 0.72
CA ALA A 120 23.94 -4.32 1.21
C ALA A 120 23.70 -3.01 0.44
N TRP A 121 24.72 -2.16 0.35
CA TRP A 121 24.69 -0.91 -0.42
C TRP A 121 24.32 -1.11 -1.89
N TYR A 122 24.89 -2.13 -2.54
CA TYR A 122 24.56 -2.47 -3.93
C TYR A 122 23.11 -2.95 -4.09
N ILE A 123 22.62 -3.82 -3.18
CA ILE A 123 21.25 -4.35 -3.25
C ILE A 123 20.22 -3.24 -3.01
N GLU A 124 20.42 -2.35 -2.03
CA GLU A 124 19.50 -1.23 -1.78
C GLU A 124 19.44 -0.25 -2.95
N ALA A 125 20.57 0.02 -3.61
CA ALA A 125 20.64 0.94 -4.74
C ALA A 125 19.99 0.39 -6.03
N VAL A 126 20.15 -0.90 -6.31
CA VAL A 126 19.63 -1.55 -7.54
C VAL A 126 18.19 -2.06 -7.35
N PHE A 127 17.85 -2.55 -6.14
CA PHE A 127 16.54 -3.09 -5.80
C PHE A 127 15.93 -2.37 -4.57
N PRO A 128 15.48 -1.12 -4.71
CA PRO A 128 14.85 -0.36 -3.62
C PRO A 128 13.45 -0.89 -3.27
N GLY A 129 13.41 -2.02 -2.58
CA GLY A 129 12.25 -2.59 -1.88
C GLY A 129 10.89 -2.45 -2.58
N GLN A 130 9.99 -1.68 -1.95
CA GLN A 130 8.65 -1.37 -2.46
C GLN A 130 8.54 0.07 -3.01
N TYR A 131 9.49 0.94 -2.67
CA TYR A 131 9.46 2.38 -2.93
C TYR A 131 10.84 2.88 -3.30
N GLY A 132 10.92 3.68 -4.35
CA GLY A 132 12.16 4.30 -4.83
C GLY A 132 12.39 4.10 -6.32
N VAL A 133 13.29 4.89 -6.88
CA VAL A 133 13.74 4.76 -8.27
C VAL A 133 14.97 3.84 -8.28
N PRO A 134 14.90 2.65 -8.90
CA PRO A 134 16.05 1.75 -8.99
C PRO A 134 17.16 2.39 -9.82
N LYS A 135 18.40 2.39 -9.29
CA LYS A 135 19.57 2.82 -10.07
C LYS A 135 19.98 1.68 -11.02
N PRO A 136 20.54 1.99 -12.21
CA PRO A 136 21.01 0.95 -13.13
C PRO A 136 22.10 0.11 -12.48
N TRP A 137 22.22 -1.18 -12.85
CA TRP A 137 23.18 -2.11 -12.24
C TRP A 137 24.65 -1.62 -12.28
N TYR A 138 25.01 -0.79 -13.26
CA TYR A 138 26.34 -0.21 -13.43
C TYR A 138 26.52 1.16 -12.74
N PHE A 139 25.60 1.62 -11.88
CA PHE A 139 25.61 2.98 -11.32
C PHE A 139 26.94 3.37 -10.65
N PHE A 140 27.62 2.41 -10.02
CA PHE A 140 28.90 2.59 -9.34
C PHE A 140 30.08 2.82 -10.29
N VAL A 141 29.92 2.62 -11.60
CA VAL A 141 30.94 2.92 -12.64
C VAL A 141 30.70 4.31 -13.25
N THR A 142 29.50 4.86 -13.11
CA THR A 142 29.12 6.12 -13.75
C THR A 142 29.76 7.32 -13.07
N LYS A 143 30.51 8.14 -13.81
CA LYS A 143 31.14 9.38 -13.28
C LYS A 143 30.15 10.33 -12.59
N SER A 144 28.90 10.38 -13.06
CA SER A 144 27.83 11.20 -12.48
C SER A 144 27.38 10.78 -11.08
N TYR A 145 27.74 9.58 -10.62
CA TYR A 145 27.46 9.14 -9.26
C TYR A 145 28.53 9.65 -8.27
N TRP A 146 29.81 9.51 -8.62
CA TRP A 146 30.93 9.88 -7.76
C TRP A 146 31.27 11.36 -7.76
N CYS A 147 31.16 12.03 -8.92
CA CYS A 147 31.47 13.45 -9.05
C CYS A 147 30.23 14.35 -8.95
N GLY A 148 29.06 13.77 -8.64
CA GLY A 148 27.76 14.39 -8.85
C GLY A 148 27.41 14.52 -10.34
N ALA A 149 26.14 14.86 -10.63
CA ALA A 149 25.82 15.43 -11.94
C ALA A 149 26.57 16.79 -12.03
N PRO A 150 27.26 17.10 -13.15
CA PRO A 150 27.84 18.42 -13.32
C PRO A 150 26.73 19.45 -13.18
N GLN A 151 26.84 20.32 -12.18
CA GLN A 151 25.94 21.44 -12.01
C GLN A 151 25.98 22.23 -13.32
N PRO A 152 24.85 22.51 -13.98
CA PRO A 152 24.90 23.43 -15.11
C PRO A 152 25.36 24.78 -14.56
N ASP A 153 26.58 25.20 -14.90
CA ASP A 153 27.27 26.42 -14.42
C ASP A 153 26.58 27.74 -14.88
N SER A 154 25.37 27.63 -15.38
CA SER A 154 24.40 28.70 -15.46
C SER A 154 23.04 28.16 -15.03
N PRO A 155 22.25 28.88 -14.23
CA PRO A 155 20.80 28.73 -14.36
C PRO A 155 20.47 28.98 -15.84
N ARG A 156 19.66 28.11 -16.47
CA ARG A 156 19.24 28.26 -17.88
C ARG A 156 18.30 29.48 -18.07
N LYS A 157 18.85 30.68 -17.86
CA LYS A 157 18.31 31.98 -18.26
C LYS A 157 18.31 32.05 -19.80
N SER A 158 17.32 31.42 -20.42
CA SER A 158 16.90 31.58 -21.84
C SER A 158 15.89 30.53 -22.30
N ALA A 159 15.87 29.33 -21.72
CA ALA A 159 14.93 28.26 -22.12
C ALA A 159 13.61 28.26 -21.32
N TRP A 160 13.60 28.97 -20.19
CA TRP A 160 12.49 28.96 -19.23
C TRP A 160 11.51 30.12 -19.45
N GLU A 161 12.03 31.35 -19.63
CA GLU A 161 11.24 32.54 -19.97
C GLU A 161 10.72 32.51 -21.42
N SER A 162 11.34 31.72 -22.30
CA SER A 162 10.92 31.57 -23.70
C SER A 162 9.80 30.53 -23.89
N CYS A 163 9.36 29.86 -22.82
CA CYS A 163 8.21 28.95 -22.88
C CYS A 163 6.85 29.70 -22.76
N ASN A 164 6.61 30.63 -23.68
CA ASN A 164 5.27 30.83 -24.28
C ASN A 164 4.90 29.63 -25.20
N GLY A 165 5.47 28.45 -24.94
CA GLY A 165 5.17 27.21 -25.62
C GLY A 165 4.05 26.55 -24.85
N THR A 166 2.82 26.75 -25.33
CA THR A 166 1.66 25.97 -24.92
C THR A 166 2.07 24.49 -24.86
N ALA A 167 2.00 23.89 -23.67
CA ALA A 167 2.05 22.45 -23.60
C ALA A 167 0.92 21.95 -24.52
N SER A 168 1.24 21.06 -25.47
CA SER A 168 0.23 20.47 -26.35
C SER A 168 -0.62 19.51 -25.51
N LEU A 169 -1.56 20.11 -24.80
CA LEU A 169 -2.45 19.48 -23.84
C LEU A 169 -3.39 18.56 -24.63
N ASN A 170 -3.44 17.29 -24.25
CA ASN A 170 -4.30 16.29 -24.88
C ASN A 170 -5.78 16.50 -24.49
N GLY A 171 -6.36 17.61 -24.95
CA GLY A 171 -7.74 18.04 -24.77
C GLY A 171 -8.11 19.09 -25.82
N LYS A 172 -9.39 19.44 -25.93
CA LYS A 172 -9.77 20.61 -26.74
C LYS A 172 -9.26 21.86 -26.03
N ALA A 173 -8.64 22.78 -26.77
CA ALA A 173 -8.13 24.03 -26.19
C ALA A 173 -9.22 24.86 -25.49
N GLU A 174 -10.48 24.72 -25.91
CA GLU A 174 -11.65 25.38 -25.30
C GLU A 174 -12.04 24.88 -23.90
N ASP A 175 -11.57 23.69 -23.49
CA ASP A 175 -11.93 23.07 -22.21
C ASP A 175 -10.88 23.35 -21.11
N MET A 176 -9.95 24.26 -21.38
CA MET A 176 -8.90 24.69 -20.45
C MET A 176 -8.82 26.22 -20.37
N GLU A 177 -8.67 26.72 -19.16
CA GLU A 177 -8.45 28.14 -18.88
C GLU A 177 -7.03 28.56 -19.34
N GLU A 178 -6.86 29.80 -19.79
CA GLU A 178 -5.55 30.31 -20.23
C GLU A 178 -4.52 30.24 -19.09
N GLU A 179 -3.26 29.99 -19.42
CA GLU A 179 -2.19 29.86 -18.43
C GLU A 179 -1.77 31.23 -17.85
N PRO A 180 -1.57 31.34 -16.52
CA PRO A 180 -1.22 32.60 -15.87
C PRO A 180 0.20 33.03 -16.24
N ARG A 181 0.32 33.99 -17.15
CA ARG A 181 1.60 34.54 -17.63
C ARG A 181 2.38 35.34 -16.56
N ASN A 182 1.73 35.70 -15.46
CA ASN A 182 2.27 36.59 -14.42
C ASN A 182 2.94 35.86 -13.26
N LEU A 183 2.92 34.52 -13.24
CA LEU A 183 3.45 33.71 -12.13
C LEU A 183 4.61 32.82 -12.60
N PRO A 184 5.67 32.65 -11.80
CA PRO A 184 6.72 31.70 -12.11
C PRO A 184 6.19 30.26 -12.00
N LEU A 185 6.63 29.42 -12.93
CA LEU A 185 6.26 28.01 -13.03
C LEU A 185 7.02 27.19 -11.95
N GLY A 186 6.33 26.45 -11.10
CA GLY A 186 6.97 25.59 -10.10
C GLY A 186 7.30 24.20 -10.61
N LEU A 187 6.35 23.61 -11.36
CA LEU A 187 6.42 22.22 -11.82
C LEU A 187 5.81 22.10 -13.22
N ARG A 188 6.45 21.31 -14.08
CA ARG A 188 6.00 21.03 -15.46
C ARG A 188 5.96 19.53 -15.70
N ILE A 189 4.80 19.01 -16.12
CA ILE A 189 4.62 17.60 -16.49
C ILE A 189 4.57 17.48 -18.02
N LEU A 190 5.42 16.63 -18.60
CA LEU A 190 5.57 16.44 -20.05
C LEU A 190 5.19 15.01 -20.46
N LYS A 191 3.97 14.84 -20.99
CA LYS A 191 3.42 13.57 -21.52
C LYS A 191 3.70 12.36 -20.62
N LEU A 192 3.45 12.53 -19.34
CA LEU A 192 3.74 11.52 -18.32
C LEU A 192 2.82 10.31 -18.47
N THR A 193 3.42 9.12 -18.58
CA THR A 193 2.71 7.85 -18.71
C THR A 193 3.26 6.83 -17.73
N LYS A 194 2.36 6.10 -17.06
CA LYS A 194 2.71 5.04 -16.10
C LYS A 194 1.85 3.81 -16.34
N VAL A 195 2.51 2.69 -16.59
CA VAL A 195 1.92 1.35 -16.65
C VAL A 195 2.55 0.51 -15.55
N TYR A 196 1.73 -0.20 -14.76
CA TYR A 196 2.21 -1.14 -13.74
C TYR A 196 2.39 -2.54 -14.35
N ALA A 197 3.40 -3.29 -13.90
CA ALA A 197 3.68 -4.62 -14.41
C ALA A 197 2.49 -5.57 -14.18
N GLY A 198 2.00 -6.20 -15.26
CA GLY A 198 0.83 -7.08 -15.22
C GLY A 198 -0.53 -6.37 -15.30
N ALA A 199 -0.57 -5.04 -15.43
CA ALA A 199 -1.78 -4.30 -15.76
C ALA A 199 -1.85 -3.99 -17.26
N ASP A 200 -2.99 -4.30 -17.88
CA ASP A 200 -3.26 -4.02 -19.30
C ASP A 200 -3.60 -2.53 -19.56
N ARG A 201 -3.99 -1.82 -18.49
CA ARG A 201 -4.40 -0.41 -18.54
C ARG A 201 -3.32 0.50 -17.95
N ALA A 202 -2.98 1.56 -18.67
CA ALA A 202 -2.17 2.65 -18.13
C ALA A 202 -2.90 3.37 -16.98
N ALA A 203 -2.20 3.61 -15.86
CA ALA A 203 -2.73 4.30 -14.69
C ALA A 203 -2.68 5.84 -14.86
N VAL A 204 -1.69 6.32 -15.61
CA VAL A 204 -1.55 7.70 -16.09
C VAL A 204 -1.13 7.60 -17.56
N ASN A 205 -1.71 8.42 -18.44
CA ASN A 205 -1.60 8.27 -19.90
C ASN A 205 -1.46 9.64 -20.58
N GLU A 206 -0.23 9.97 -20.98
CA GLU A 206 0.16 11.24 -21.61
C GLU A 206 -0.31 12.50 -20.87
N LEU A 207 -0.29 12.47 -19.54
CA LEU A 207 -0.65 13.62 -18.72
C LEU A 207 0.38 14.74 -18.94
N SER A 208 -0.09 15.93 -19.30
CA SER A 208 0.71 17.15 -19.37
C SER A 208 -0.01 18.25 -18.60
N LEU A 209 0.69 18.98 -17.74
CA LEU A 209 0.13 20.01 -16.87
C LEU A 209 1.25 20.88 -16.27
N ASN A 210 0.96 22.17 -16.10
CA ASN A 210 1.83 23.18 -15.52
C ASN A 210 1.28 23.67 -14.17
N PHE A 211 2.18 23.95 -13.22
CA PHE A 211 1.87 24.41 -11.85
C PHE A 211 2.69 25.64 -11.52
N TYR A 212 2.12 26.60 -10.80
CA TYR A 212 2.72 27.91 -10.57
C TYR A 212 2.95 28.19 -9.08
N GLU A 213 3.94 29.04 -8.75
CA GLU A 213 4.15 29.49 -7.37
C GLU A 213 2.98 30.37 -6.89
N GLY A 214 2.69 30.32 -5.59
CA GLY A 214 1.62 31.10 -4.97
C GLY A 214 0.21 30.53 -5.18
N GLN A 215 0.06 29.51 -6.03
CA GLN A 215 -1.20 28.82 -6.30
C GLN A 215 -1.25 27.44 -5.64
N ILE A 216 -2.45 27.09 -5.16
CA ILE A 216 -2.82 25.71 -4.81
C ILE A 216 -3.50 25.08 -6.05
N THR A 217 -2.89 24.03 -6.59
CA THR A 217 -3.48 23.24 -7.68
C THR A 217 -4.11 21.96 -7.15
N SER A 218 -5.42 21.83 -7.34
CA SER A 218 -6.25 20.71 -6.89
C SER A 218 -6.41 19.66 -7.99
N PHE A 219 -5.86 18.46 -7.80
CA PHE A 219 -6.16 17.29 -8.62
C PHE A 219 -7.48 16.65 -8.18
N LEU A 220 -8.52 16.83 -8.99
CA LEU A 220 -9.84 16.23 -8.78
C LEU A 220 -10.01 14.99 -9.67
N GLY A 221 -10.68 13.96 -9.18
CA GLY A 221 -10.89 12.72 -9.92
C GLY A 221 -11.48 11.60 -9.07
N HIS A 222 -12.09 10.61 -9.71
CA HIS A 222 -12.62 9.44 -9.02
C HIS A 222 -11.50 8.56 -8.43
N ASN A 223 -11.85 7.59 -7.59
CA ASN A 223 -10.89 6.62 -7.06
C ASN A 223 -10.42 5.69 -8.19
N GLY A 224 -9.10 5.57 -8.36
CA GLY A 224 -8.50 4.89 -9.51
C GLY A 224 -8.30 5.76 -10.76
N ALA A 225 -8.58 7.07 -10.73
CA ALA A 225 -8.37 7.97 -11.87
C ALA A 225 -6.90 8.25 -12.22
N GLY A 226 -5.93 7.84 -11.37
CA GLY A 226 -4.49 8.09 -11.56
C GLY A 226 -3.88 9.12 -10.60
N LYS A 227 -4.70 9.86 -9.83
CA LYS A 227 -4.31 10.89 -8.84
C LYS A 227 -3.03 10.58 -8.04
N THR A 228 -3.11 9.60 -7.13
CA THR A 228 -2.00 9.15 -6.27
C THR A 228 -0.83 8.58 -7.07
N THR A 229 -1.08 7.98 -8.25
CA THR A 229 0.03 7.51 -9.13
C THR A 229 0.82 8.70 -9.69
N THR A 230 0.16 9.78 -10.10
CA THR A 230 0.83 11.01 -10.54
C THR A 230 1.66 11.60 -9.40
N ILE A 231 1.07 11.79 -8.21
CA ILE A 231 1.80 12.27 -7.02
C ILE A 231 3.02 11.39 -6.71
N SER A 232 2.87 10.06 -6.67
CA SER A 232 3.96 9.13 -6.38
C SER A 232 5.09 9.13 -7.40
N ILE A 233 4.86 9.63 -8.62
CA ILE A 233 5.92 9.84 -9.61
C ILE A 233 6.64 11.18 -9.35
N LEU A 234 5.89 12.24 -9.06
CA LEU A 234 6.47 13.56 -8.72
C LEU A 234 7.31 13.53 -7.44
N THR A 235 6.95 12.70 -6.46
CA THR A 235 7.72 12.49 -5.22
C THR A 235 8.87 11.48 -5.36
N GLY A 236 9.03 10.85 -6.52
CA GLY A 236 10.09 9.86 -6.77
C GLY A 236 9.90 8.53 -6.02
N LEU A 237 8.67 8.18 -5.62
CA LEU A 237 8.35 6.84 -5.10
C LEU A 237 8.30 5.80 -6.22
N TYR A 238 7.86 6.20 -7.42
CA TYR A 238 7.87 5.36 -8.62
C TYR A 238 8.48 6.09 -9.82
N PRO A 239 9.34 5.45 -10.63
CA PRO A 239 9.79 6.04 -11.89
C PRO A 239 8.64 6.09 -12.93
N PRO A 240 8.61 7.10 -13.83
CA PRO A 240 7.70 7.11 -14.96
C PRO A 240 8.00 5.97 -15.96
N THR A 241 7.00 5.52 -16.71
CA THR A 241 7.20 4.55 -17.81
C THR A 241 7.61 5.27 -19.09
N GLN A 242 6.95 6.40 -19.39
CA GLN A 242 7.31 7.33 -20.47
C GLN A 242 7.01 8.77 -20.02
N GLY A 243 7.52 9.74 -20.79
CA GLY A 243 7.49 11.16 -20.42
C GLY A 243 8.51 11.53 -19.34
N THR A 244 8.41 12.77 -18.88
CA THR A 244 9.20 13.28 -17.73
C THR A 244 8.43 14.37 -16.99
N ALA A 245 8.96 14.80 -15.84
CA ALA A 245 8.50 16.00 -15.15
C ALA A 245 9.71 16.82 -14.68
N GLU A 246 9.54 18.13 -14.65
CA GLU A 246 10.57 19.08 -14.27
C GLU A 246 10.09 19.91 -13.07
N ILE A 247 10.90 20.01 -12.02
CA ILE A 247 10.62 20.80 -10.81
C ILE A 247 11.67 21.89 -10.72
N TYR A 248 11.26 23.17 -10.81
CA TYR A 248 12.16 24.33 -10.93
C TYR A 248 13.30 24.12 -11.97
N GLY A 249 12.97 23.52 -13.11
CA GLY A 249 13.90 23.24 -14.21
C GLY A 249 14.80 22.00 -14.03
N ARG A 250 14.60 21.19 -12.97
CA ARG A 250 15.33 19.93 -12.72
C ARG A 250 14.46 18.73 -13.08
N ASP A 251 15.00 17.77 -13.83
CA ASP A 251 14.29 16.55 -14.24
C ASP A 251 14.22 15.50 -13.09
N ILE A 252 13.02 14.99 -12.81
CA ILE A 252 12.76 13.98 -11.76
C ILE A 252 13.51 12.65 -11.95
N ARG A 253 14.00 12.34 -13.16
CA ARG A 253 14.69 11.10 -13.51
C ARG A 253 16.18 11.17 -13.21
N THR A 254 16.78 12.37 -13.21
CA THR A 254 18.22 12.58 -13.06
C THR A 254 18.60 13.31 -11.77
N GLU A 255 17.79 14.27 -11.32
CA GLU A 255 18.13 15.20 -10.22
C GLU A 255 17.21 15.09 -9.00
N MET A 256 16.56 13.94 -8.81
CA MET A 256 15.62 13.68 -7.70
C MET A 256 16.19 14.00 -6.31
N ASP A 257 17.48 13.73 -6.09
CA ASP A 257 18.11 13.95 -4.78
C ASP A 257 18.19 15.46 -4.43
N ILE A 258 18.46 16.34 -5.41
CA ILE A 258 18.44 17.81 -5.23
C ILE A 258 17.00 18.34 -5.12
N ILE A 259 16.08 17.77 -5.90
CA ILE A 259 14.64 18.09 -5.83
C ILE A 259 14.12 17.86 -4.40
N ARG A 260 14.50 16.73 -3.78
CA ARG A 260 14.06 16.32 -2.44
C ARG A 260 14.45 17.29 -1.32
N GLU A 261 15.56 18.01 -1.43
CA GLU A 261 15.95 19.06 -0.46
C GLU A 261 14.88 20.17 -0.39
N SER A 262 14.24 20.47 -1.52
CA SER A 262 13.25 21.55 -1.67
C SER A 262 11.78 21.08 -1.63
N LEU A 263 11.54 19.76 -1.58
CA LEU A 263 10.24 19.13 -1.72
C LEU A 263 9.63 18.76 -0.35
N GLY A 264 8.42 19.26 -0.09
CA GLY A 264 7.57 18.83 1.02
C GLY A 264 6.56 17.78 0.55
N THR A 265 6.37 16.71 1.32
CA THR A 265 5.36 15.68 1.00
C THR A 265 4.53 15.31 2.23
N CYS A 266 3.22 15.18 2.06
CA CYS A 266 2.32 14.55 3.03
C CYS A 266 1.57 13.42 2.31
N PRO A 267 1.91 12.14 2.52
CA PRO A 267 1.20 11.02 1.91
C PRO A 267 -0.17 10.80 2.57
N GLN A 268 -0.96 9.85 2.06
CA GLN A 268 -2.29 9.52 2.61
C GLN A 268 -2.23 9.00 4.07
N TYR A 269 -1.13 8.35 4.47
CA TYR A 269 -0.87 7.96 5.86
C TYR A 269 -0.03 9.02 6.59
N ASN A 270 -0.10 9.06 7.92
CA ASN A 270 0.68 10.00 8.74
C ASN A 270 2.11 9.49 8.91
N VAL A 271 3.11 10.32 8.60
CA VAL A 271 4.56 9.97 8.70
C VAL A 271 5.11 10.43 10.06
N LEU A 272 4.51 9.91 11.13
CA LEU A 272 4.87 10.21 12.51
C LEU A 272 5.55 9.00 13.16
N PHE A 273 6.41 9.28 14.13
CA PHE A 273 7.10 8.29 14.96
C PHE A 273 6.48 8.30 16.36
N ASP A 274 5.82 7.20 16.75
CA ASP A 274 5.00 7.11 17.96
C ASP A 274 5.68 7.58 19.26
N ASN A 275 7.01 7.48 19.33
CA ASN A 275 7.84 7.80 20.51
C ASN A 275 8.52 9.18 20.46
N LEU A 276 8.18 10.05 19.49
CA LEU A 276 8.72 11.41 19.39
C LEU A 276 7.64 12.46 19.73
N THR A 277 8.03 13.55 20.39
CA THR A 277 7.12 14.65 20.73
C THR A 277 6.81 15.54 19.53
N VAL A 278 5.80 16.41 19.63
CA VAL A 278 5.44 17.37 18.57
C VAL A 278 6.61 18.31 18.22
N ALA A 279 7.29 18.86 19.21
CA ALA A 279 8.45 19.72 19.00
C ALA A 279 9.62 18.98 18.34
N GLU A 280 9.92 17.77 18.80
CA GLU A 280 11.01 16.96 18.23
C GLU A 280 10.72 16.53 16.79
N HIS A 281 9.47 16.23 16.43
CA HIS A 281 9.08 15.98 15.04
C HIS A 281 9.39 17.17 14.13
N LEU A 282 8.93 18.37 14.50
CA LEU A 282 9.16 19.58 13.71
C LEU A 282 10.66 19.90 13.63
N TRP A 283 11.39 19.77 14.74
CA TRP A 283 12.84 19.95 14.80
C TRP A 283 13.60 18.95 13.92
N PHE A 284 13.23 17.67 13.99
CA PHE A 284 13.84 16.58 13.21
C PHE A 284 13.68 16.81 11.71
N TYR A 285 12.46 17.10 11.24
CA TYR A 285 12.22 17.33 9.82
C TYR A 285 12.82 18.66 9.33
N ALA A 286 12.88 19.71 10.15
CA ALA A 286 13.58 20.95 9.80
C ALA A 286 15.10 20.74 9.64
N ARG A 287 15.71 19.96 10.56
CA ARG A 287 17.13 19.58 10.48
C ARG A 287 17.42 18.64 9.31
N LEU A 288 16.51 17.72 9.00
CA LEU A 288 16.62 16.81 7.85
C LEU A 288 16.58 17.56 6.51
N LYS A 289 15.80 18.66 6.43
CA LYS A 289 15.78 19.60 5.30
C LYS A 289 16.95 20.61 5.30
N GLY A 290 17.94 20.43 6.18
CA GLY A 290 19.20 21.18 6.15
C GLY A 290 19.22 22.51 6.90
N LEU A 291 18.19 22.89 7.66
CA LEU A 291 18.16 24.20 8.34
C LEU A 291 19.17 24.30 9.50
N GLY A 292 19.80 25.47 9.62
CA GLY A 292 20.73 25.79 10.70
C GLY A 292 20.09 25.74 12.10
N ARG A 293 20.84 25.26 13.09
CA ARG A 293 20.35 24.97 14.46
C ARG A 293 19.60 26.15 15.09
N ASP A 294 20.09 27.36 14.87
CA ASP A 294 19.59 28.60 15.49
C ASP A 294 18.24 29.03 14.87
N VAL A 295 18.07 28.83 13.56
CA VAL A 295 16.83 29.16 12.85
C VAL A 295 15.73 28.14 13.19
N VAL A 296 16.06 26.85 13.27
CA VAL A 296 15.09 25.76 13.54
C VAL A 296 14.27 26.02 14.80
N GLY A 297 14.87 26.52 15.89
CA GLY A 297 14.13 26.82 17.12
C GLY A 297 12.98 27.80 16.88
N THR A 298 13.25 28.90 16.17
CA THR A 298 12.26 29.92 15.84
C THR A 298 11.18 29.42 14.88
N GLU A 299 11.55 28.59 13.89
CA GLU A 299 10.60 27.99 12.94
C GLU A 299 9.64 27.01 13.64
N VAL A 300 10.17 26.12 14.50
CA VAL A 300 9.38 25.18 15.30
C VAL A 300 8.38 25.91 16.18
N GLU A 301 8.79 26.99 16.87
CA GLU A 301 7.88 27.78 17.70
C GLU A 301 6.85 28.59 16.91
N SER A 302 7.14 28.93 15.65
CA SER A 302 6.15 29.47 14.72
C SER A 302 5.09 28.42 14.38
N PHE A 303 5.50 27.22 13.94
CA PHE A 303 4.57 26.14 13.60
C PHE A 303 3.77 25.64 14.79
N VAL A 304 4.35 25.51 16.00
CA VAL A 304 3.60 25.09 17.20
C VAL A 304 2.49 26.08 17.56
N ARG A 305 2.73 27.39 17.38
CA ARG A 305 1.70 28.44 17.56
C ARG A 305 0.61 28.35 16.49
N ASP A 306 0.99 28.27 15.22
CA ASP A 306 0.04 28.17 14.09
C ASP A 306 -0.81 26.89 14.11
N LEU A 307 -0.24 25.79 14.61
CA LEU A 307 -0.95 24.54 14.83
C LEU A 307 -1.91 24.61 16.03
N ALA A 308 -1.83 25.65 16.87
CA ALA A 308 -2.47 25.74 18.19
C ALA A 308 -2.08 24.57 19.13
N PHE A 309 -0.83 24.10 19.02
CA PHE A 309 -0.29 22.99 19.81
C PHE A 309 0.57 23.45 21.00
N VAL A 310 0.47 24.71 21.41
CA VAL A 310 1.26 25.28 22.52
C VAL A 310 1.15 24.43 23.81
N HIS A 311 -0.04 23.96 24.16
CA HIS A 311 -0.27 23.09 25.33
C HIS A 311 0.07 21.61 25.11
N LYS A 312 0.47 21.21 23.90
CA LYS A 312 0.83 19.84 23.51
C LYS A 312 2.19 19.76 22.80
N LYS A 313 3.05 20.76 23.03
CA LYS A 313 4.38 20.88 22.39
C LYS A 313 5.27 19.67 22.70
N ASP A 314 5.22 19.24 23.95
CA ASP A 314 6.07 18.18 24.51
C ASP A 314 5.29 16.86 24.71
N GLU A 315 4.12 16.74 24.07
CA GLU A 315 3.29 15.53 24.07
C GLU A 315 3.75 14.57 22.95
N TYR A 316 3.73 13.26 23.22
CA TYR A 316 4.05 12.23 22.22
C TYR A 316 2.99 12.15 21.12
N SER A 317 3.39 11.86 19.87
CA SER A 317 2.46 11.80 18.74
C SER A 317 1.38 10.71 18.89
N CYS A 318 1.66 9.62 19.59
CA CYS A 318 0.71 8.54 19.87
C CYS A 318 -0.47 8.98 20.75
N ASN A 319 -0.29 10.01 21.60
CA ASN A 319 -1.34 10.57 22.47
C ASN A 319 -2.18 11.67 21.80
N LEU A 320 -1.86 12.04 20.56
CA LEU A 320 -2.64 13.00 19.76
C LEU A 320 -3.86 12.32 19.13
N SER A 321 -4.96 13.05 18.96
CA SER A 321 -6.08 12.56 18.16
C SER A 321 -5.70 12.46 16.68
N GLY A 322 -6.36 11.58 15.91
CA GLY A 322 -6.06 11.39 14.48
C GLY A 322 -6.08 12.68 13.65
N GLY A 323 -7.00 13.60 13.95
CA GLY A 323 -7.03 14.94 13.34
C GLY A 323 -5.83 15.82 13.71
N MET A 324 -5.37 15.78 14.97
CA MET A 324 -4.16 16.47 15.41
C MET A 324 -2.90 15.87 14.77
N GLN A 325 -2.80 14.55 14.69
CA GLN A 325 -1.73 13.85 13.97
C GLN A 325 -1.70 14.24 12.49
N ARG A 326 -2.87 14.31 11.83
CA ARG A 326 -2.95 14.73 10.43
C ARG A 326 -2.50 16.19 10.24
N LYS A 327 -2.92 17.09 11.14
CA LYS A 327 -2.49 18.50 11.15
C LYS A 327 -0.96 18.63 11.30
N LEU A 328 -0.35 17.83 12.17
CA LEU A 328 1.12 17.75 12.32
C LEU A 328 1.80 17.22 11.04
N SER A 329 1.26 16.16 10.43
CA SER A 329 1.77 15.60 9.17
C SER A 329 1.75 16.61 8.02
N VAL A 330 0.71 17.45 7.92
CA VAL A 330 0.64 18.54 6.94
C VAL A 330 1.68 19.64 7.26
N ALA A 331 1.87 20.01 8.52
CA ALA A 331 2.89 20.99 8.90
C ALA A 331 4.31 20.52 8.55
N ILE A 332 4.65 19.25 8.79
CA ILE A 332 5.95 18.65 8.44
C ILE A 332 6.29 18.82 6.94
N ALA A 333 5.28 18.77 6.06
CA ALA A 333 5.47 19.04 4.64
C ALA A 333 5.89 20.50 4.37
N PHE A 334 5.36 21.47 5.13
CA PHE A 334 5.64 22.91 5.01
C PHE A 334 6.86 23.42 5.79
N VAL A 335 7.34 22.68 6.79
CA VAL A 335 8.56 22.96 7.58
C VAL A 335 9.80 23.01 6.68
N GLY A 336 10.79 23.82 7.02
CA GLY A 336 12.09 23.86 6.36
C GLY A 336 12.07 24.53 4.98
N GLY A 337 11.14 25.47 4.77
CA GLY A 337 11.14 26.32 3.56
C GLY A 337 10.86 25.60 2.23
N SER A 338 10.24 24.42 2.23
CA SER A 338 9.96 23.65 0.99
C SER A 338 9.20 24.48 -0.06
N ARG A 339 9.78 24.61 -1.26
CA ARG A 339 9.23 25.42 -2.36
C ARG A 339 8.15 24.71 -3.17
N THR A 340 8.19 23.39 -3.22
CA THR A 340 7.12 22.56 -3.80
C THR A 340 6.57 21.70 -2.67
N VAL A 341 5.25 21.70 -2.48
CA VAL A 341 4.59 20.91 -1.43
C VAL A 341 3.49 20.06 -2.06
N ILE A 342 3.55 18.75 -1.85
CA ILE A 342 2.62 17.78 -2.43
C ILE A 342 1.86 17.07 -1.31
N LEU A 343 0.54 17.18 -1.31
CA LEU A 343 -0.37 16.68 -0.28
C LEU A 343 -1.33 15.64 -0.87
N ASP A 344 -1.21 14.37 -0.48
CA ASP A 344 -2.10 13.30 -0.94
C ASP A 344 -3.26 13.12 0.04
N GLU A 345 -4.45 13.58 -0.35
CA GLU A 345 -5.68 13.58 0.45
C GLU A 345 -5.47 14.12 1.89
N PRO A 346 -5.08 15.40 2.07
CA PRO A 346 -4.64 15.95 3.37
C PRO A 346 -5.68 15.87 4.50
N THR A 347 -6.96 15.76 4.15
CA THR A 347 -8.14 15.92 5.02
C THR A 347 -9.00 14.67 5.12
N ALA A 348 -8.63 13.57 4.44
CA ALA A 348 -9.36 12.31 4.48
C ALA A 348 -9.40 11.74 5.90
N GLY A 349 -10.60 11.36 6.36
CA GLY A 349 -10.81 10.84 7.71
C GLY A 349 -10.71 11.87 8.85
N VAL A 350 -10.60 13.17 8.54
CA VAL A 350 -10.52 14.25 9.53
C VAL A 350 -11.90 14.85 9.79
N ASP A 351 -12.18 15.17 11.07
CA ASP A 351 -13.39 15.86 11.51
C ASP A 351 -13.52 17.28 10.90
N PRO A 352 -14.75 17.83 10.80
CA PRO A 352 -14.95 19.13 10.14
C PRO A 352 -14.21 20.32 10.78
N TYR A 353 -13.91 20.26 12.08
CA TYR A 353 -13.21 21.34 12.79
C TYR A 353 -11.71 21.32 12.50
N ALA A 354 -11.06 20.16 12.68
CA ALA A 354 -9.65 19.99 12.33
C ALA A 354 -9.40 20.14 10.82
N ARG A 355 -10.38 19.80 9.97
CA ARG A 355 -10.32 20.05 8.52
C ARG A 355 -10.16 21.53 8.19
N ARG A 356 -10.99 22.41 8.77
CA ARG A 356 -10.85 23.87 8.61
C ARG A 356 -9.48 24.36 9.10
N ALA A 357 -9.02 23.85 10.24
CA ALA A 357 -7.70 24.22 10.76
C ALA A 357 -6.51 23.74 9.89
N ILE A 358 -6.71 22.74 9.02
CA ILE A 358 -5.74 22.34 7.98
C ILE A 358 -5.85 23.28 6.76
N TRP A 359 -7.07 23.65 6.35
CA TRP A 359 -7.32 24.62 5.28
C TRP A 359 -6.67 25.97 5.57
N ASP A 360 -6.85 26.51 6.78
CA ASP A 360 -6.25 27.77 7.23
C ASP A 360 -4.71 27.73 7.18
N LEU A 361 -4.11 26.59 7.57
CA LEU A 361 -2.67 26.37 7.50
C LEU A 361 -2.17 26.35 6.04
N MET A 362 -2.88 25.67 5.14
CA MET A 362 -2.55 25.63 3.71
C MET A 362 -2.66 27.02 3.06
N LEU A 363 -3.72 27.78 3.36
CA LEU A 363 -3.89 29.14 2.85
C LEU A 363 -2.82 30.10 3.38
N LYS A 364 -2.46 30.01 4.66
CA LYS A 364 -1.38 30.82 5.26
C LYS A 364 -0.02 30.54 4.60
N TYR A 365 0.30 29.27 4.37
CA TYR A 365 1.61 28.85 3.86
C TYR A 365 1.68 28.70 2.32
N LYS A 366 0.67 29.12 1.54
CA LYS A 366 0.75 29.05 0.06
C LYS A 366 1.67 30.10 -0.59
N GLN A 367 1.93 31.21 0.10
CA GLN A 367 2.70 32.33 -0.45
C GLN A 367 4.15 31.91 -0.79
N GLY A 368 4.59 32.17 -2.02
CA GLY A 368 5.93 31.82 -2.51
C GLY A 368 6.21 30.31 -2.58
N ARG A 369 5.17 29.48 -2.65
CA ARG A 369 5.28 28.01 -2.76
C ARG A 369 4.33 27.49 -3.82
N THR A 370 4.74 26.42 -4.51
CA THR A 370 3.86 25.67 -5.42
C THR A 370 3.22 24.53 -4.63
N VAL A 371 1.92 24.63 -4.37
CA VAL A 371 1.18 23.63 -3.58
C VAL A 371 0.33 22.77 -4.51
N ILE A 372 0.51 21.46 -4.42
CA ILE A 372 -0.26 20.46 -5.17
C ILE A 372 -1.01 19.62 -4.16
N MET A 373 -2.32 19.47 -4.30
CA MET A 373 -3.08 18.48 -3.54
C MET A 373 -3.90 17.57 -4.43
N THR A 374 -4.08 16.34 -4.00
CA THR A 374 -5.18 15.49 -4.48
C THR A 374 -6.30 15.52 -3.47
N THR A 375 -7.54 15.61 -3.97
CA THR A 375 -8.73 15.37 -3.16
C THR A 375 -9.79 14.65 -4.00
N HIS A 376 -10.73 14.03 -3.31
CA HIS A 376 -11.99 13.55 -3.87
C HIS A 376 -13.21 14.33 -3.33
N HIS A 377 -13.02 15.18 -2.32
CA HIS A 377 -14.04 16.11 -1.84
C HIS A 377 -14.01 17.38 -2.69
N MET A 378 -15.18 17.83 -3.14
CA MET A 378 -15.27 18.88 -4.16
C MET A 378 -15.39 20.28 -3.55
N ASP A 379 -15.91 20.38 -2.33
CA ASP A 379 -15.87 21.55 -1.46
C ASP A 379 -14.42 21.99 -1.16
N GLU A 380 -13.53 21.05 -0.89
CA GLU A 380 -12.10 21.30 -0.70
C GLU A 380 -11.44 21.87 -1.97
N ALA A 381 -11.74 21.29 -3.12
CA ALA A 381 -11.20 21.76 -4.39
C ALA A 381 -11.73 23.15 -4.77
N ASP A 382 -13.00 23.45 -4.47
CA ASP A 382 -13.68 24.72 -4.72
C ASP A 382 -13.16 25.85 -3.81
N LEU A 383 -12.96 25.57 -2.50
CA LEU A 383 -12.52 26.57 -1.53
C LEU A 383 -11.01 26.86 -1.58
N LEU A 384 -10.18 25.83 -1.75
CA LEU A 384 -8.72 25.96 -1.70
C LEU A 384 -8.05 26.01 -3.06
N GLY A 385 -8.68 25.46 -4.11
CA GLY A 385 -8.06 25.31 -5.41
C GLY A 385 -8.11 26.59 -6.23
N ASP A 386 -7.01 27.37 -6.22
CA ASP A 386 -6.81 28.46 -7.17
C ASP A 386 -6.91 27.95 -8.62
N ARG A 387 -6.47 26.70 -8.87
CA ARG A 387 -6.64 25.97 -10.14
C ARG A 387 -7.03 24.53 -9.88
N ILE A 388 -8.01 24.01 -10.61
CA ILE A 388 -8.54 22.65 -10.48
C ILE A 388 -8.25 21.89 -11.77
N ALA A 389 -7.62 20.71 -11.65
CA ALA A 389 -7.29 19.82 -12.74
C ALA A 389 -8.11 18.52 -12.62
N VAL A 390 -9.06 18.32 -13.53
CA VAL A 390 -9.96 17.16 -13.51
C VAL A 390 -9.34 16.00 -14.29
N ILE A 391 -8.98 14.93 -13.58
CA ILE A 391 -8.45 13.69 -14.15
C ILE A 391 -9.56 12.63 -14.22
N ASN A 392 -9.67 11.98 -15.38
CA ASN A 392 -10.48 10.79 -15.57
C ASN A 392 -9.67 9.76 -16.37
N GLU A 393 -9.69 8.49 -15.95
CA GLU A 393 -9.03 7.37 -16.65
C GLU A 393 -7.53 7.59 -16.95
N GLY A 394 -6.80 8.29 -16.07
CA GLY A 394 -5.38 8.59 -16.23
C GLY A 394 -5.07 9.77 -17.18
N ARG A 395 -6.09 10.49 -17.68
CA ARG A 395 -5.96 11.63 -18.59
C ARG A 395 -6.57 12.90 -17.98
N LEU A 396 -5.95 14.06 -18.28
CA LEU A 396 -6.55 15.36 -18.00
C LEU A 396 -7.80 15.56 -18.87
N ARG A 397 -8.85 16.18 -18.32
CA ARG A 397 -10.12 16.43 -19.02
C ARG A 397 -10.37 17.91 -19.23
N CYS A 398 -10.27 18.67 -18.15
CA CYS A 398 -10.33 20.13 -18.12
C CYS A 398 -9.41 20.64 -17.00
N CYS A 399 -9.00 21.90 -17.12
CA CYS A 399 -8.17 22.58 -16.12
C CYS A 399 -8.54 24.06 -16.05
N GLY A 400 -8.73 24.59 -14.85
CA GLY A 400 -9.01 26.01 -14.64
C GLY A 400 -9.51 26.31 -13.23
N SER A 401 -9.77 27.58 -12.96
CA SER A 401 -10.44 28.05 -11.74
C SER A 401 -11.83 27.42 -11.56
N SER A 402 -12.31 27.34 -10.32
CA SER A 402 -13.67 26.84 -10.04
C SER A 402 -14.74 27.64 -10.80
N LEU A 403 -14.59 28.96 -10.87
CA LEU A 403 -15.50 29.84 -11.62
C LEU A 403 -15.50 29.50 -13.11
N PHE A 404 -14.34 29.37 -13.75
CA PHE A 404 -14.24 28.97 -15.16
C PHE A 404 -14.94 27.63 -15.43
N LEU A 405 -14.70 26.63 -14.58
CA LEU A 405 -15.30 25.30 -14.72
C LEU A 405 -16.82 25.32 -14.53
N LYS A 406 -17.34 26.10 -13.57
CA LYS A 406 -18.78 26.31 -13.35
C LYS A 406 -19.42 27.07 -14.51
N THR A 407 -18.81 28.12 -15.05
CA THR A 407 -19.35 28.86 -16.20
C THR A 407 -19.30 28.05 -17.50
N ARG A 408 -18.27 27.22 -17.72
CA ARG A 408 -18.10 26.42 -18.95
C ARG A 408 -18.91 25.13 -18.97
N PHE A 409 -19.04 24.44 -17.83
CA PHE A 409 -19.66 23.10 -17.75
C PHE A 409 -20.88 23.04 -16.82
N GLY A 410 -21.15 24.08 -16.02
CA GLY A 410 -22.34 24.15 -15.18
C GLY A 410 -23.61 24.25 -16.01
N SER A 411 -24.73 23.86 -15.41
CA SER A 411 -26.05 23.93 -16.01
C SER A 411 -26.82 25.23 -15.71
N GLY A 412 -26.18 26.20 -15.05
CA GLY A 412 -26.78 27.46 -14.60
C GLY A 412 -26.90 27.59 -13.09
N TYR A 413 -27.98 28.20 -12.62
CA TYR A 413 -28.37 28.32 -11.21
C TYR A 413 -29.53 27.37 -10.90
N TYR A 414 -29.70 27.02 -9.63
CA TYR A 414 -30.85 26.27 -9.13
C TYR A 414 -31.69 27.16 -8.23
N LEU A 415 -32.97 27.32 -8.59
CA LEU A 415 -33.98 27.96 -7.75
C LEU A 415 -34.75 26.85 -7.02
N THR A 416 -34.50 26.71 -5.72
CA THR A 416 -35.23 25.79 -4.85
C THR A 416 -36.37 26.54 -4.16
N LEU A 417 -37.58 26.00 -4.22
CA LEU A 417 -38.80 26.59 -3.68
C LEU A 417 -39.46 25.58 -2.73
N VAL A 418 -39.67 25.97 -1.48
CA VAL A 418 -40.22 25.12 -0.42
C VAL A 418 -41.72 25.38 -0.28
N ARG A 419 -42.54 24.34 -0.44
CA ARG A 419 -43.99 24.35 -0.25
C ARG A 419 -44.35 23.92 1.18
N PRO A 420 -45.42 24.47 1.77
CA PRO A 420 -45.92 24.00 3.06
C PRO A 420 -46.44 22.56 2.94
N ALA A 421 -45.81 21.63 3.66
CA ALA A 421 -46.16 20.21 3.62
C ALA A 421 -47.62 19.98 4.06
N HIS A 422 -48.49 19.61 3.12
CA HIS A 422 -49.89 19.35 3.41
C HIS A 422 -50.03 18.10 4.29
N ARG A 423 -50.40 18.26 5.57
CA ARG A 423 -50.68 17.13 6.47
C ARG A 423 -51.84 16.30 5.93
N SER A 424 -51.54 15.21 5.24
CA SER A 424 -52.54 14.22 4.84
C SER A 424 -53.23 13.66 6.10
N LYS A 425 -54.53 13.93 6.25
CA LYS A 425 -55.38 13.40 7.33
C LYS A 425 -55.72 11.93 7.06
N SER A 426 -54.72 11.06 7.10
CA SER A 426 -54.91 9.61 7.04
C SER A 426 -54.45 8.94 8.33
N LEU A 427 -55.42 8.62 9.19
CA LEU A 427 -55.52 7.46 10.10
C LEU A 427 -56.60 7.75 11.18
N LYS A 428 -57.87 7.70 10.80
CA LYS A 428 -58.91 7.20 11.72
C LYS A 428 -58.93 5.67 11.56
N ASN A 429 -58.05 4.98 12.29
CA ASN A 429 -58.25 3.63 12.82
C ASN A 429 -56.94 3.10 13.43
N ARG A 430 -56.88 3.05 14.76
CA ARG A 430 -56.15 2.00 15.47
C ARG A 430 -56.83 1.72 16.82
N PRO A 431 -57.13 0.45 17.16
CA PRO A 431 -57.60 0.10 18.50
C PRO A 431 -56.46 0.23 19.52
N SER A 432 -56.83 0.22 20.80
CA SER A 432 -55.91 0.23 21.94
C SER A 432 -54.99 -0.99 21.98
N PRO A 433 -53.82 -0.87 22.63
CA PRO A 433 -53.66 -1.57 23.91
C PRO A 433 -52.89 -0.82 25.02
N THR A 434 -53.30 -1.15 26.25
CA THR A 434 -52.63 -1.10 27.57
C THR A 434 -51.18 -0.59 27.76
N ALA A 435 -51.04 0.31 28.76
CA ALA A 435 -49.95 0.44 29.77
C ALA A 435 -48.50 0.76 29.29
N SER A 436 -47.63 1.47 30.03
CA SER A 436 -47.60 1.85 31.47
C SER A 436 -46.75 3.11 31.74
N ALA A 437 -47.00 3.78 32.89
CA ALA A 437 -46.13 4.75 33.61
C ALA A 437 -45.74 6.08 32.87
N CYS A 438 -45.52 7.23 33.52
CA CYS A 438 -45.38 7.60 34.94
C CYS A 438 -46.40 8.68 35.40
N ARG A 439 -46.39 9.01 36.69
CA ARG A 439 -47.31 9.94 37.39
C ARG A 439 -46.86 11.42 37.35
N ASP A 440 -47.73 12.24 37.96
CA ASP A 440 -47.51 13.53 38.64
C ASP A 440 -47.73 14.81 37.79
N VAL A 441 -48.41 15.88 38.26
CA VAL A 441 -49.21 16.11 39.50
C VAL A 441 -50.20 17.29 39.29
N ALA A 442 -51.25 17.38 40.12
CA ALA A 442 -52.10 18.56 40.43
C ALA A 442 -53.20 19.10 39.46
N ARG A 443 -54.45 18.95 39.98
CA ARG A 443 -55.55 19.94 40.14
C ARG A 443 -56.50 20.34 38.98
N ARG A 444 -57.75 19.90 39.20
CA ARG A 444 -59.10 20.33 38.76
C ARG A 444 -59.58 21.64 39.44
N PRO A 445 -60.81 22.17 39.19
CA PRO A 445 -61.73 22.11 38.02
C PRO A 445 -62.40 23.50 37.73
N THR A 446 -63.64 23.47 37.17
CA THR A 446 -64.68 24.52 36.97
C THR A 446 -64.54 25.43 35.74
N ASP A 447 -65.61 25.83 35.04
CA ASP A 447 -67.01 25.35 35.08
C ASP A 447 -67.71 25.47 33.71
N GLY A 448 -68.92 24.93 33.59
CA GLY A 448 -69.58 24.72 32.30
C GLY A 448 -70.52 25.83 31.79
N ALA A 449 -70.62 25.86 30.46
CA ALA A 449 -71.86 25.87 29.67
C ALA A 449 -72.63 27.19 29.41
N LYS A 450 -73.27 27.16 28.22
CA LYS A 450 -74.31 28.05 27.68
C LYS A 450 -73.84 29.42 27.17
N ASN A 451 -74.44 30.00 26.13
CA ASN A 451 -75.19 29.55 24.93
C ASN A 451 -75.49 30.82 24.11
N VAL A 452 -76.13 30.68 22.92
CA VAL A 452 -76.83 31.76 22.18
C VAL A 452 -75.88 32.78 21.49
N SER A 453 -76.08 33.28 20.27
CA SER A 453 -76.78 32.86 19.03
C SER A 453 -76.40 33.92 17.95
N SER A 454 -76.81 33.93 16.66
CA SER A 454 -77.27 32.92 15.68
C SER A 454 -77.57 33.65 14.37
N THR A 455 -77.15 33.11 13.21
CA THR A 455 -77.92 33.25 11.96
C THR A 455 -77.46 32.25 10.91
N ASN A 456 -78.42 31.68 10.18
CA ASN A 456 -78.17 30.93 8.95
C ASN A 456 -77.93 31.92 7.81
N THR A 457 -77.14 31.52 6.81
CA THR A 457 -77.59 31.49 5.41
C THR A 457 -76.66 30.63 4.55
N ASP A 458 -77.28 29.70 3.83
CA ASP A 458 -77.00 29.21 2.48
C ASP A 458 -75.56 29.05 1.97
N SER A 459 -75.24 27.79 1.66
CA SER A 459 -74.18 27.42 0.70
C SER A 459 -74.44 28.06 -0.67
N PRO A 460 -73.38 28.25 -1.46
CA PRO A 460 -73.25 27.31 -2.58
C PRO A 460 -71.89 26.62 -2.64
N SER A 461 -71.94 25.40 -3.17
CA SER A 461 -70.81 24.53 -3.50
C SER A 461 -69.77 25.21 -4.39
N LEU A 462 -68.48 25.06 -4.05
CA LEU A 462 -67.40 25.09 -5.04
C LEU A 462 -66.31 24.04 -4.73
N VAL A 463 -66.15 23.12 -5.69
CA VAL A 463 -64.93 22.41 -6.09
C VAL A 463 -63.98 21.93 -4.96
N THR A 464 -64.15 20.67 -4.54
CA THR A 464 -63.03 19.86 -4.07
C THR A 464 -62.21 19.39 -5.28
N GLY A 465 -61.18 20.16 -5.65
CA GLY A 465 -60.23 19.88 -6.73
C GLY A 465 -58.79 19.83 -6.22
N GLY A 466 -57.88 19.24 -7.01
CA GLY A 466 -56.51 18.94 -6.58
C GLY A 466 -55.59 20.16 -6.48
N CYS A 467 -55.45 20.73 -5.28
CA CYS A 467 -54.60 21.89 -4.99
C CYS A 467 -53.07 21.61 -5.07
N GLY A 468 -52.66 20.41 -5.50
CA GLY A 468 -51.24 20.05 -5.69
C GLY A 468 -50.66 20.51 -7.03
N ASP A 469 -51.47 20.44 -8.10
CA ASP A 469 -51.01 20.57 -9.49
C ASP A 469 -51.27 21.98 -10.06
N GLU A 470 -52.33 22.68 -9.62
CA GLU A 470 -52.60 24.06 -10.07
C GLU A 470 -51.55 25.06 -9.58
N ALA A 471 -51.04 24.89 -8.35
CA ALA A 471 -50.02 25.75 -7.77
C ALA A 471 -48.65 25.57 -8.45
N THR A 472 -48.28 24.34 -8.82
CA THR A 472 -47.07 24.06 -9.61
C THR A 472 -47.20 24.59 -11.02
N GLU A 473 -48.36 24.47 -11.67
CA GLU A 473 -48.58 25.08 -12.98
C GLU A 473 -48.51 26.61 -12.94
N ALA A 474 -49.08 27.27 -11.93
CA ALA A 474 -48.99 28.72 -11.76
C ALA A 474 -47.53 29.17 -11.58
N LEU A 475 -46.75 28.43 -10.79
CA LEU A 475 -45.35 28.69 -10.53
C LEU A 475 -44.45 28.44 -11.76
N ASP A 476 -44.66 27.35 -12.50
CA ASP A 476 -43.94 27.07 -13.75
C ASP A 476 -44.25 28.13 -14.82
N LYS A 477 -45.52 28.57 -14.94
CA LYS A 477 -45.93 29.68 -15.82
C LYS A 477 -45.24 31.00 -15.43
N LEU A 478 -45.16 31.31 -14.13
CA LEU A 478 -44.48 32.51 -13.63
C LEU A 478 -42.98 32.46 -13.90
N ILE A 479 -42.29 31.36 -13.58
CA ILE A 479 -40.85 31.22 -13.81
C ILE A 479 -40.53 31.29 -15.31
N ARG A 480 -41.29 30.60 -16.17
CA ARG A 480 -41.10 30.64 -17.63
C ARG A 480 -41.41 32.00 -18.26
N ARG A 481 -42.28 32.82 -17.65
CA ARG A 481 -42.56 34.19 -18.11
C ARG A 481 -41.33 35.08 -18.06
N HIS A 482 -40.51 34.97 -17.03
CA HIS A 482 -39.25 35.71 -16.91
C HIS A 482 -38.10 34.99 -17.64
N ILE A 483 -38.10 33.65 -17.60
CA ILE A 483 -36.98 32.82 -18.06
C ILE A 483 -37.53 31.63 -18.87
N PRO A 484 -37.78 31.80 -20.19
CA PRO A 484 -38.48 30.80 -21.00
C PRO A 484 -37.70 29.50 -21.22
N LYS A 485 -36.40 29.48 -20.88
CA LYS A 485 -35.52 28.30 -20.93
C LYS A 485 -35.32 27.62 -19.56
N ALA A 486 -36.14 27.94 -18.55
CA ALA A 486 -36.10 27.25 -17.26
C ALA A 486 -36.61 25.81 -17.38
N GLU A 487 -35.94 24.88 -16.71
CA GLU A 487 -36.31 23.45 -16.66
C GLU A 487 -36.65 23.05 -15.22
N LEU A 488 -37.74 22.32 -14.99
CA LEU A 488 -38.00 21.68 -13.70
C LEU A 488 -37.01 20.52 -13.52
N ALA A 489 -36.13 20.60 -12.52
CA ALA A 489 -35.05 19.65 -12.29
C ALA A 489 -35.46 18.52 -11.33
N THR A 490 -36.10 18.85 -10.21
CA THR A 490 -36.75 17.86 -9.33
C THR A 490 -38.04 18.41 -8.73
N ASP A 491 -39.04 17.54 -8.61
CA ASP A 491 -40.19 17.73 -7.73
C ASP A 491 -40.14 16.65 -6.64
N MET A 492 -39.90 17.06 -5.40
CA MET A 492 -39.93 16.22 -4.21
C MET A 492 -41.05 16.63 -3.24
N GLY A 493 -42.21 17.03 -3.76
CA GLY A 493 -43.45 17.24 -3.01
C GLY A 493 -43.47 18.48 -2.13
N ALA A 494 -42.64 18.52 -1.08
CA ALA A 494 -42.37 19.75 -0.34
C ALA A 494 -41.40 20.65 -1.11
N ASP A 495 -40.35 20.10 -1.71
CA ASP A 495 -39.31 20.88 -2.38
C ASP A 495 -39.44 20.78 -3.90
N LEU A 496 -39.48 21.94 -4.57
CA LEU A 496 -39.36 22.07 -6.03
C LEU A 496 -37.99 22.66 -6.35
N SER A 497 -37.31 22.17 -7.39
CA SER A 497 -36.09 22.79 -7.90
C SER A 497 -36.17 23.05 -9.41
N TYR A 498 -35.91 24.29 -9.81
CA TYR A 498 -35.82 24.71 -11.20
C TYR A 498 -34.37 25.00 -11.57
N ARG A 499 -33.93 24.48 -12.70
CA ARG A 499 -32.67 24.86 -13.35
C ARG A 499 -32.90 26.12 -14.19
N LEU A 500 -32.08 27.12 -13.91
CA LEU A 500 -32.13 28.44 -14.49
C LEU A 500 -30.86 28.69 -15.33
N PRO A 501 -30.94 28.80 -16.67
CA PRO A 501 -29.75 28.90 -17.51
C PRO A 501 -28.98 30.21 -17.31
N ALA A 502 -27.71 30.09 -16.92
CA ALA A 502 -26.79 31.21 -16.77
C ALA A 502 -26.26 31.63 -18.15
N SER A 503 -26.81 32.73 -18.68
CA SER A 503 -26.24 33.49 -19.78
C SER A 503 -26.21 34.98 -19.40
N PRO A 504 -25.31 35.81 -19.96
CA PRO A 504 -25.22 37.23 -19.65
C PRO A 504 -26.56 37.98 -19.82
N GLU A 505 -27.39 37.53 -20.75
CA GLU A 505 -28.74 38.04 -21.02
C GLU A 505 -29.77 37.69 -19.93
N THR A 506 -29.57 36.61 -19.16
CA THR A 506 -30.54 36.15 -18.14
C THR A 506 -30.39 36.85 -16.79
N TYR A 507 -29.22 37.44 -16.48
CA TYR A 507 -28.96 38.02 -15.15
C TYR A 507 -29.96 39.11 -14.72
N PRO A 508 -30.38 40.06 -15.59
CA PRO A 508 -31.40 41.05 -15.23
C PRO A 508 -32.76 40.39 -14.95
N CYS A 509 -33.08 39.30 -15.65
CA CYS A 509 -34.32 38.54 -15.45
C CYS A 509 -34.35 37.79 -14.10
N PHE A 510 -33.20 37.41 -13.54
CA PHE A 510 -33.17 36.85 -12.17
C PHE A 510 -33.63 37.88 -11.14
N VAL A 511 -33.20 39.14 -11.26
CA VAL A 511 -33.59 40.20 -10.33
C VAL A 511 -35.10 40.49 -10.41
N SER A 512 -35.69 40.49 -11.61
CA SER A 512 -37.14 40.64 -11.76
C SER A 512 -37.90 39.42 -11.25
N LEU A 513 -37.40 38.20 -11.49
CA LEU A 513 -38.01 36.96 -11.00
C LEU A 513 -37.97 36.88 -9.45
N CYS A 514 -36.86 37.23 -8.81
CA CYS A 514 -36.78 37.27 -7.34
C CYS A 514 -37.77 38.27 -6.75
N LYS A 515 -37.86 39.47 -7.34
CA LYS A 515 -38.80 40.49 -6.87
C LYS A 515 -40.25 40.05 -7.03
N ASP A 516 -40.62 39.51 -8.19
CA ASP A 516 -41.99 39.04 -8.44
C ASP A 516 -42.31 37.78 -7.61
N LEU A 517 -41.31 36.99 -7.20
CA LEU A 517 -41.48 35.92 -6.21
C LEU A 517 -41.69 36.50 -4.79
N ASP A 518 -40.85 37.44 -4.35
CA ASP A 518 -40.96 38.09 -3.03
C ASP A 518 -42.35 38.73 -2.84
N ASP A 519 -42.84 39.45 -3.87
CA ASP A 519 -44.13 40.14 -3.85
C ASP A 519 -45.33 39.14 -3.84
N ASN A 520 -45.17 37.92 -4.36
CA ASN A 520 -46.27 36.94 -4.54
C ASN A 520 -46.12 35.62 -3.73
N LEU A 521 -45.16 35.54 -2.79
CA LEU A 521 -44.87 34.35 -1.96
C LEU A 521 -46.12 33.69 -1.34
N ALA A 522 -47.02 34.51 -0.78
CA ALA A 522 -48.23 34.03 -0.10
C ALA A 522 -49.30 33.51 -1.07
N GLU A 523 -49.42 34.11 -2.26
CA GLU A 523 -50.39 33.69 -3.29
C GLU A 523 -49.92 32.42 -4.02
N LEU A 524 -48.61 32.27 -4.20
CA LEU A 524 -47.98 31.09 -4.82
C LEU A 524 -47.89 29.88 -3.88
N GLY A 525 -48.21 30.03 -2.59
CA GLY A 525 -48.20 28.95 -1.61
C GLY A 525 -46.79 28.44 -1.29
N ILE A 526 -45.80 29.34 -1.18
CA ILE A 526 -44.39 29.02 -0.96
C ILE A 526 -43.96 29.59 0.40
N THR A 527 -43.24 28.81 1.20
CA THR A 527 -42.76 29.25 2.53
C THR A 527 -41.41 29.95 2.45
N SER A 528 -40.57 29.57 1.50
CA SER A 528 -39.26 30.17 1.24
C SER A 528 -38.73 29.72 -0.12
N TYR A 529 -37.83 30.51 -0.71
CA TYR A 529 -37.02 30.09 -1.83
C TYR A 529 -35.53 30.36 -1.58
N GLY A 530 -34.68 29.71 -2.34
CA GLY A 530 -33.24 29.94 -2.33
C GLY A 530 -32.65 29.72 -3.72
N ILE A 531 -31.68 30.54 -4.09
CA ILE A 531 -30.89 30.36 -5.32
C ILE A 531 -29.53 29.80 -4.93
N SER A 532 -29.08 28.77 -5.64
CA SER A 532 -27.77 28.16 -5.48
C SER A 532 -27.07 27.96 -6.82
N ASP A 533 -25.74 28.05 -6.80
CA ASP A 533 -24.90 27.85 -7.98
C ASP A 533 -24.74 26.36 -8.30
N THR A 534 -24.41 26.03 -9.54
CA THR A 534 -23.94 24.68 -9.88
C THR A 534 -22.72 24.29 -9.05
N THR A 535 -22.82 23.14 -8.37
CA THR A 535 -21.71 22.60 -7.60
C THR A 535 -20.61 22.08 -8.51
N LEU A 536 -19.37 22.07 -8.02
CA LEU A 536 -18.26 21.42 -8.71
C LEU A 536 -18.53 19.90 -8.91
N GLU A 537 -19.40 19.31 -8.08
CA GLU A 537 -19.86 17.92 -8.20
C GLU A 537 -20.66 17.66 -9.47
N GLU A 538 -21.61 18.53 -9.82
CA GLU A 538 -22.35 18.41 -11.07
C GLU A 538 -21.43 18.59 -12.28
N VAL A 539 -20.54 19.60 -12.24
CA VAL A 539 -19.53 19.83 -13.27
C VAL A 539 -18.67 18.58 -13.47
N PHE A 540 -18.18 17.96 -12.39
CA PHE A 540 -17.40 16.74 -12.44
C PHE A 540 -18.19 15.56 -13.03
N LEU A 541 -19.43 15.34 -12.59
CA LEU A 541 -20.31 14.31 -13.16
C LEU A 541 -20.55 14.54 -14.65
N ARG A 542 -20.80 15.78 -15.09
CA ARG A 542 -21.04 16.11 -16.50
C ARG A 542 -19.79 15.90 -17.37
N VAL A 543 -18.61 16.32 -16.91
CA VAL A 543 -17.32 16.15 -17.63
C VAL A 543 -16.88 14.67 -17.71
N THR A 544 -17.22 13.87 -16.69
CA THR A 544 -16.92 12.43 -16.68
C THR A 544 -17.93 11.62 -17.49
N GLN A 545 -19.23 11.85 -17.33
CA GLN A 545 -20.31 11.11 -18.01
C GLN A 545 -20.55 11.53 -19.46
N GLY A 546 -20.44 12.83 -19.79
CA GLY A 546 -20.82 13.37 -21.10
C GLY A 546 -20.09 12.73 -22.29
N ARG A 547 -18.87 12.21 -22.05
CA ARG A 547 -18.09 11.49 -23.08
C ARG A 547 -18.40 9.99 -23.18
N ASN A 548 -18.99 9.37 -22.15
CA ASN A 548 -19.57 8.03 -22.28
C ASN A 548 -20.81 8.10 -23.17
N ASN A 549 -21.66 9.11 -22.97
CA ASN A 549 -22.82 9.33 -23.83
C ASN A 549 -22.43 9.71 -25.26
N ALA A 550 -21.43 10.58 -25.46
CA ALA A 550 -20.92 10.88 -26.81
C ALA A 550 -20.31 9.65 -27.53
N ARG A 551 -19.68 8.72 -26.79
CA ARG A 551 -19.16 7.46 -27.35
C ARG A 551 -20.28 6.47 -27.69
N ASN A 552 -21.43 6.56 -27.03
CA ASN A 552 -22.62 5.79 -27.36
C ASN A 552 -23.42 6.43 -28.51
N GLN A 553 -23.47 7.76 -28.62
CA GLN A 553 -24.14 8.49 -29.71
C GLN A 553 -23.37 8.43 -31.04
N ALA A 554 -22.03 8.37 -31.01
CA ALA A 554 -21.23 8.18 -32.22
C ALA A 554 -21.41 6.80 -32.89
N ASN A 555 -22.02 5.84 -32.18
CA ASN A 555 -22.39 4.51 -32.70
C ASN A 555 -23.91 4.41 -32.96
N GLY A 556 -24.56 5.54 -33.22
CA GLY A 556 -26.01 5.69 -33.33
C GLY A 556 -26.62 5.50 -34.73
N GLU A 557 -26.16 4.50 -35.49
CA GLU A 557 -26.93 3.95 -36.62
C GLU A 557 -26.98 2.42 -36.46
N GLY A 558 -28.17 1.84 -36.62
CA GLY A 558 -28.51 0.60 -35.92
C GLY A 558 -27.84 -0.67 -36.49
N ASP A 559 -27.52 -1.62 -35.60
CA ASP A 559 -28.25 -2.89 -35.63
C ASP A 559 -28.12 -3.75 -34.36
N LEU A 560 -28.97 -4.78 -34.32
CA LEU A 560 -29.32 -5.59 -33.16
C LEU A 560 -28.37 -6.81 -32.93
N TYR A 561 -27.88 -6.98 -31.70
CA TYR A 561 -27.10 -8.13 -31.18
C TYR A 561 -25.80 -8.54 -31.91
N GLY A 562 -24.63 -8.19 -31.34
CA GLY A 562 -23.35 -8.79 -31.73
C GLY A 562 -22.22 -8.52 -30.75
N LEU A 563 -21.84 -9.52 -29.94
CA LEU A 563 -20.67 -9.42 -29.06
C LEU A 563 -19.38 -9.70 -29.86
N SER A 564 -18.75 -8.66 -30.40
CA SER A 564 -17.47 -8.77 -31.11
C SER A 564 -16.35 -7.99 -30.40
N THR A 565 -15.33 -8.72 -29.98
CA THR A 565 -14.05 -8.16 -29.52
C THR A 565 -13.15 -7.90 -30.74
N GLU A 566 -12.96 -6.65 -31.13
CA GLU A 566 -11.90 -6.31 -32.07
C GLU A 566 -10.53 -6.44 -31.40
N SER A 567 -9.74 -7.39 -31.88
CA SER A 567 -8.35 -7.58 -31.49
C SER A 567 -7.44 -6.72 -32.36
N VAL A 568 -6.62 -5.87 -31.74
CA VAL A 568 -5.48 -5.25 -32.43
C VAL A 568 -4.44 -6.34 -32.72
N ASP A 569 -4.04 -6.48 -33.99
CA ASP A 569 -3.14 -7.53 -34.43
C ASP A 569 -1.74 -7.44 -33.82
N GLY A 570 -1.26 -8.59 -33.36
CA GLY A 570 0.13 -8.84 -32.98
C GLY A 570 0.73 -9.99 -33.82
N PRO A 571 2.06 -10.16 -33.83
CA PRO A 571 2.73 -11.06 -34.78
C PRO A 571 2.33 -12.54 -34.60
N PRO A 572 2.44 -13.36 -35.67
CA PRO A 572 1.85 -14.69 -35.74
C PRO A 572 2.43 -15.66 -34.69
N LYS A 573 1.56 -16.14 -33.81
CA LYS A 573 1.91 -17.08 -32.72
C LYS A 573 2.16 -18.49 -33.24
N THR A 574 3.19 -19.14 -32.70
CA THR A 574 3.66 -20.47 -33.15
C THR A 574 2.73 -21.61 -32.72
N ARG A 575 2.87 -22.80 -33.34
CA ARG A 575 2.04 -24.00 -33.07
C ARG A 575 1.93 -24.37 -31.58
N LEU A 576 2.97 -24.11 -30.79
CA LEU A 576 3.06 -24.41 -29.36
C LEU A 576 2.14 -23.53 -28.48
N GLN A 577 1.74 -22.35 -28.96
CA GLN A 577 0.76 -21.51 -28.26
C GLN A 577 -0.68 -21.95 -28.53
N LYS A 578 -0.97 -22.47 -29.73
CA LYS A 578 -2.29 -23.05 -30.06
C LYS A 578 -2.60 -24.29 -29.21
N THR A 579 -1.61 -25.12 -28.89
CA THR A 579 -1.80 -26.27 -28.00
C THR A 579 -2.02 -25.86 -26.54
N LEU A 580 -1.38 -24.78 -26.07
CA LEU A 580 -1.62 -24.21 -24.74
C LEU A 580 -3.00 -23.58 -24.60
N ASP A 581 -3.49 -22.86 -25.61
CA ASP A 581 -4.86 -22.32 -25.57
C ASP A 581 -5.93 -23.42 -25.73
N ALA A 582 -5.66 -24.50 -26.48
CA ALA A 582 -6.53 -25.69 -26.50
C ALA A 582 -6.61 -26.38 -25.11
N LEU A 583 -5.49 -26.54 -24.42
CA LEU A 583 -5.45 -26.99 -23.02
C LEU A 583 -6.21 -26.05 -22.08
N ARG A 584 -6.16 -24.73 -22.33
CA ARG A 584 -6.87 -23.71 -21.57
C ARG A 584 -8.38 -23.81 -21.76
N ILE A 585 -8.84 -24.05 -22.99
CA ILE A 585 -10.25 -24.30 -23.35
C ILE A 585 -10.74 -25.62 -22.72
N TRP A 586 -9.92 -26.68 -22.72
CA TRP A 586 -10.23 -27.94 -22.06
C TRP A 586 -10.38 -27.78 -20.54
N CYS A 587 -9.48 -27.03 -19.89
CA CYS A 587 -9.62 -26.65 -18.47
C CYS A 587 -10.81 -25.71 -18.18
N LEU A 588 -11.31 -24.96 -19.17
CA LEU A 588 -12.55 -24.18 -19.08
C LEU A 588 -13.79 -25.08 -19.22
N SER A 589 -13.77 -26.09 -20.08
CA SER A 589 -14.82 -27.12 -20.18
C SER A 589 -15.00 -27.87 -18.86
N LEU A 590 -13.90 -28.17 -18.16
CA LEU A 590 -13.91 -28.75 -16.81
C LEU A 590 -14.48 -27.81 -15.72
N ARG A 591 -14.74 -26.53 -16.01
CA ARG A 591 -15.44 -25.61 -15.08
C ARG A 591 -16.96 -25.61 -15.25
N THR A 592 -17.50 -26.21 -16.32
CA THR A 592 -18.92 -26.23 -16.65
C THR A 592 -19.49 -27.64 -16.71
N SER A 593 -19.35 -28.41 -15.63
CA SER A 593 -20.12 -29.63 -15.41
C SER A 593 -20.68 -29.68 -13.99
N ALA A 594 -22.02 -29.61 -13.93
CA ALA A 594 -22.94 -29.91 -12.80
C ALA A 594 -24.11 -28.90 -12.73
N LYS A 595 -24.94 -28.86 -13.79
CA LYS A 595 -26.30 -28.28 -13.70
C LYS A 595 -27.32 -29.12 -14.48
N THR A 596 -27.34 -30.42 -14.16
CA THR A 596 -28.33 -31.41 -14.58
C THR A 596 -28.69 -32.28 -13.38
N VAL A 597 -29.27 -31.66 -12.35
CA VAL A 597 -30.00 -32.40 -11.32
C VAL A 597 -31.38 -32.69 -11.92
N ARG A 598 -31.66 -33.97 -12.17
CA ARG A 598 -33.00 -34.45 -12.53
C ARG A 598 -33.94 -34.16 -11.36
N PRO A 599 -35.22 -33.81 -11.58
CA PRO A 599 -36.18 -33.74 -10.49
C PRO A 599 -36.44 -35.16 -9.96
N ASP A 600 -36.43 -35.33 -8.64
CA ASP A 600 -36.83 -36.57 -7.99
C ASP A 600 -38.37 -36.75 -8.13
N PRO A 601 -38.87 -37.97 -8.40
CA PRO A 601 -40.28 -38.18 -8.74
C PRO A 601 -41.26 -37.96 -7.58
N GLU A 602 -40.79 -37.83 -6.34
CA GLU A 602 -41.66 -37.58 -5.17
C GLU A 602 -42.11 -36.11 -5.03
N GLU A 603 -41.40 -35.13 -5.59
CA GLU A 603 -41.76 -33.71 -5.46
C GLU A 603 -42.84 -33.24 -6.45
N ALA A 604 -43.27 -34.12 -7.37
CA ALA A 604 -44.33 -33.86 -8.35
C ALA A 604 -45.73 -34.17 -7.80
N ALA A 605 -45.88 -35.21 -6.98
CA ALA A 605 -47.17 -35.64 -6.42
C ALA A 605 -47.77 -34.59 -5.47
N ALA A 606 -46.94 -33.91 -4.67
CA ALA A 606 -47.38 -32.90 -3.72
C ALA A 606 -47.90 -31.59 -4.38
N ARG A 607 -47.66 -31.38 -5.68
CA ARG A 607 -48.06 -30.15 -6.39
C ARG A 607 -49.42 -30.22 -7.09
N GLN A 608 -50.00 -31.40 -7.26
CA GLN A 608 -51.31 -31.55 -7.93
C GLN A 608 -52.50 -31.22 -7.00
N HIS A 609 -52.34 -31.34 -5.68
CA HIS A 609 -53.44 -31.10 -4.72
C HIS A 609 -53.65 -29.63 -4.31
N LEU A 610 -52.79 -28.69 -4.74
CA LEU A 610 -52.89 -27.26 -4.41
C LEU A 610 -53.18 -26.34 -5.61
N ALA A 611 -53.22 -26.90 -6.83
CA ALA A 611 -53.51 -26.16 -8.06
C ALA A 611 -54.98 -26.26 -8.51
N ALA A 612 -55.81 -27.05 -7.82
CA ALA A 612 -57.20 -27.31 -8.18
C ALA A 612 -58.20 -26.21 -7.71
N ASP A 613 -57.83 -25.37 -6.75
CA ASP A 613 -58.75 -24.42 -6.08
C ASP A 613 -58.68 -22.96 -6.58
N MET A 614 -57.86 -22.64 -7.59
CA MET A 614 -57.75 -21.27 -8.14
C MET A 614 -57.95 -21.17 -9.66
N SER A 615 -58.90 -21.92 -10.22
CA SER A 615 -59.38 -21.71 -11.59
C SER A 615 -60.89 -21.42 -11.64
N ARG A 616 -61.30 -20.23 -11.16
CA ARG A 616 -62.66 -19.73 -11.42
C ARG A 616 -62.73 -18.19 -11.36
N GLY A 617 -62.49 -17.53 -12.49
CA GLY A 617 -62.82 -16.11 -12.67
C GLY A 617 -61.94 -15.31 -13.64
N GLY A 618 -62.50 -14.99 -14.82
CA GLY A 618 -62.40 -13.66 -15.46
C GLY A 618 -61.10 -13.24 -16.18
N ASN A 619 -61.24 -12.88 -17.46
CA ASN A 619 -60.23 -12.19 -18.28
C ASN A 619 -59.80 -10.82 -17.74
N GLY A 620 -58.59 -10.38 -18.08
CA GLY A 620 -58.18 -8.97 -18.07
C GLY A 620 -56.69 -8.78 -18.39
N ASP A 621 -56.37 -8.01 -19.43
CA ASP A 621 -54.98 -7.69 -19.83
C ASP A 621 -54.24 -6.84 -18.79
N SER A 622 -52.92 -7.02 -18.67
CA SER A 622 -51.97 -5.94 -18.37
C SER A 622 -50.51 -6.39 -18.48
N ASP A 623 -49.76 -5.78 -19.40
CA ASP A 623 -48.31 -5.89 -19.47
C ASP A 623 -47.64 -5.14 -18.30
N LEU A 624 -47.09 -5.87 -17.34
CA LEU A 624 -46.06 -5.34 -16.43
C LEU A 624 -44.88 -6.32 -16.32
N PRO A 625 -43.62 -5.85 -16.31
CA PRO A 625 -42.47 -6.72 -16.08
C PRO A 625 -42.48 -7.21 -14.63
N ALA A 626 -42.44 -8.53 -14.45
CA ALA A 626 -42.34 -9.12 -13.11
C ALA A 626 -41.08 -8.63 -12.37
N PRO A 627 -41.16 -8.28 -11.07
CA PRO A 627 -39.99 -7.84 -10.30
C PRO A 627 -38.94 -8.96 -10.24
N PRO A 628 -37.64 -8.62 -10.20
CA PRO A 628 -36.57 -9.61 -10.25
C PRO A 628 -36.70 -10.58 -9.07
N ALA A 629 -36.78 -11.87 -9.38
CA ALA A 629 -36.98 -12.92 -8.38
C ALA A 629 -35.87 -12.90 -7.32
N VAL A 630 -36.18 -12.34 -6.15
CA VAL A 630 -35.32 -12.39 -4.97
C VAL A 630 -35.08 -13.86 -4.65
N LYS A 631 -33.86 -14.33 -4.91
CA LYS A 631 -33.47 -15.72 -4.68
C LYS A 631 -33.78 -16.06 -3.22
N LYS A 632 -34.74 -16.96 -2.99
CA LYS A 632 -35.03 -17.50 -1.65
C LYS A 632 -33.70 -17.92 -1.02
N VAL A 633 -33.30 -17.22 0.03
CA VAL A 633 -32.12 -17.59 0.82
C VAL A 633 -32.40 -18.99 1.35
N ALA A 634 -31.55 -19.96 1.00
CA ALA A 634 -31.69 -21.30 1.53
C ALA A 634 -31.49 -21.22 3.05
N VAL A 635 -32.50 -21.59 3.84
CA VAL A 635 -32.40 -21.66 5.31
C VAL A 635 -32.26 -23.14 5.70
N GLY A 636 -31.47 -23.43 6.73
CA GLY A 636 -31.26 -24.79 7.25
C GLY A 636 -29.98 -25.48 6.77
N PRO A 637 -29.82 -26.80 7.04
CA PRO A 637 -28.54 -27.51 6.91
C PRO A 637 -27.97 -27.58 5.49
N LEU A 638 -28.83 -27.46 4.46
CA LEU A 638 -28.40 -27.37 3.06
C LEU A 638 -27.55 -26.11 2.80
N LEU A 639 -27.85 -24.99 3.48
CA LEU A 639 -27.05 -23.77 3.41
C LEU A 639 -25.66 -24.01 3.98
N HIS A 640 -25.56 -24.64 5.16
CA HIS A 640 -24.28 -24.96 5.78
C HIS A 640 -23.43 -25.88 4.90
N ARG A 641 -24.01 -26.91 4.27
CA ARG A 641 -23.30 -27.74 3.28
C ARG A 641 -22.78 -26.93 2.09
N ARG A 642 -23.58 -25.98 1.56
CA ARG A 642 -23.17 -25.08 0.47
C ARG A 642 -22.11 -24.06 0.90
N GLN A 643 -22.20 -23.50 2.09
CA GLN A 643 -21.21 -22.60 2.68
C GLN A 643 -19.89 -23.33 2.91
N LEU A 644 -19.92 -24.53 3.49
CA LEU A 644 -18.74 -25.37 3.71
C LEU A 644 -18.09 -25.76 2.37
N ALA A 645 -18.85 -26.20 1.37
CA ALA A 645 -18.33 -26.45 0.02
C ALA A 645 -17.72 -25.19 -0.63
N ALA A 646 -18.33 -24.02 -0.44
CA ALA A 646 -17.78 -22.75 -0.91
C ALA A 646 -16.48 -22.36 -0.17
N MET A 647 -16.38 -22.61 1.14
CA MET A 647 -15.14 -22.41 1.91
C MET A 647 -14.04 -23.36 1.46
N TYR A 648 -14.33 -24.65 1.25
CA TYR A 648 -13.37 -25.61 0.71
C TYR A 648 -12.91 -25.21 -0.70
N ARG A 649 -13.84 -24.82 -1.59
CA ARG A 649 -13.50 -24.32 -2.93
C ARG A 649 -12.65 -23.04 -2.88
N ARG A 650 -12.95 -22.10 -1.96
CA ARG A 650 -12.14 -20.89 -1.73
C ARG A 650 -10.75 -21.23 -1.20
N ARG A 651 -10.64 -22.18 -0.25
CA ARG A 651 -9.36 -22.64 0.31
C ARG A 651 -8.52 -23.34 -0.76
N PHE A 652 -9.11 -24.25 -1.54
CA PHE A 652 -8.45 -24.93 -2.65
C PHE A 652 -7.96 -23.94 -3.72
N MET A 653 -8.81 -23.01 -4.17
CA MET A 653 -8.45 -21.96 -5.13
C MET A 653 -7.39 -20.98 -4.60
N ARG A 654 -7.31 -20.78 -3.28
CA ARG A 654 -6.22 -20.00 -2.65
C ARG A 654 -4.92 -20.80 -2.62
N ASN A 655 -4.99 -22.08 -2.29
CA ASN A 655 -3.82 -22.96 -2.17
C ASN A 655 -3.16 -23.20 -3.53
N THR A 656 -3.94 -23.58 -4.55
CA THR A 656 -3.42 -23.83 -5.92
C THR A 656 -2.86 -22.58 -6.61
N ARG A 657 -3.31 -21.38 -6.22
CA ARG A 657 -2.72 -20.12 -6.72
C ARG A 657 -1.47 -19.70 -5.95
N ASN A 658 -1.31 -20.12 -4.70
CA ASN A 658 -0.16 -19.80 -3.86
C ASN A 658 0.94 -20.87 -3.96
N TYR A 659 1.46 -21.10 -5.17
CA TYR A 659 2.50 -22.11 -5.41
C TYR A 659 3.74 -21.93 -4.53
N LYS A 660 4.11 -20.68 -4.18
CA LYS A 660 5.22 -20.38 -3.26
C LYS A 660 4.95 -20.87 -1.84
N GLY A 661 3.75 -20.62 -1.32
CA GLY A 661 3.34 -21.11 0.00
C GLY A 661 3.28 -22.64 0.04
N LEU A 662 2.67 -23.27 -0.97
CA LEU A 662 2.57 -24.72 -1.07
C LEU A 662 3.96 -25.38 -1.17
N PHE A 663 4.91 -24.77 -1.89
CA PHE A 663 6.30 -25.22 -1.92
C PHE A 663 6.93 -25.17 -0.52
N CYS A 664 6.86 -24.02 0.17
CA CYS A 664 7.43 -23.88 1.51
C CYS A 664 6.76 -24.77 2.57
N GLU A 665 5.44 -24.92 2.55
CA GLU A 665 4.69 -25.69 3.55
C GLU A 665 4.87 -27.22 3.41
N ILE A 666 5.14 -27.73 2.21
CA ILE A 666 5.27 -29.18 1.95
C ILE A 666 6.73 -29.62 1.77
N ILE A 667 7.52 -28.90 0.98
CA ILE A 667 8.87 -29.34 0.60
C ILE A 667 9.89 -29.03 1.69
N LEU A 668 9.73 -27.94 2.46
CA LEU A 668 10.67 -27.60 3.52
C LEU A 668 10.64 -28.64 4.68
N PRO A 669 9.48 -29.10 5.20
CA PRO A 669 9.45 -30.19 6.17
C PRO A 669 9.98 -31.51 5.61
N ALA A 670 9.67 -31.85 4.35
CA ALA A 670 10.19 -33.05 3.71
C ALA A 670 11.73 -33.03 3.59
N LEU A 671 12.31 -31.86 3.28
CA LEU A 671 13.76 -31.65 3.23
C LEU A 671 14.39 -31.76 4.63
N PHE A 672 13.74 -31.24 5.68
CA PHE A 672 14.23 -31.43 7.05
C PHE A 672 14.18 -32.89 7.51
N VAL A 673 13.14 -33.65 7.15
CA VAL A 673 13.07 -35.10 7.41
C VAL A 673 14.18 -35.84 6.66
N LEU A 674 14.42 -35.51 5.39
CA LEU A 674 15.53 -36.08 4.62
C LEU A 674 16.91 -35.76 5.25
N LEU A 675 17.12 -34.53 5.70
CA LEU A 675 18.35 -34.12 6.38
C LEU A 675 18.54 -34.87 7.71
N ALA A 676 17.46 -35.04 8.49
CA ALA A 676 17.50 -35.81 9.73
C ALA A 676 17.82 -37.29 9.48
N LEU A 677 17.21 -37.91 8.46
CA LEU A 677 17.51 -39.29 8.05
C LEU A 677 18.96 -39.44 7.59
N LEU A 678 19.48 -38.50 6.80
CA LEU A 678 20.89 -38.48 6.40
C LEU A 678 21.81 -38.38 7.64
N PHE A 679 21.46 -37.54 8.62
CA PHE A 679 22.23 -37.42 9.86
C PHE A 679 22.19 -38.72 10.69
N THR A 680 21.06 -39.42 10.76
CA THR A 680 20.98 -40.73 11.43
C THR A 680 21.79 -41.83 10.74
N LEU A 681 22.07 -41.71 9.44
CA LEU A 681 22.97 -42.62 8.71
C LEU A 681 24.46 -42.31 8.94
N LEU A 682 24.79 -41.10 9.41
CA LEU A 682 26.17 -40.69 9.75
C LEU A 682 26.55 -41.03 11.20
N ILE A 683 25.57 -41.22 12.09
CA ILE A 683 25.80 -41.72 13.44
C ILE A 683 26.12 -43.22 13.31
N PRO A 684 27.29 -43.70 13.75
CA PRO A 684 27.58 -45.13 13.72
C PRO A 684 26.55 -45.87 14.58
N PRO A 685 26.04 -47.03 14.12
CA PRO A 685 25.14 -47.82 14.94
C PRO A 685 25.86 -48.24 16.22
N MET A 686 25.16 -48.13 17.35
CA MET A 686 25.63 -48.66 18.64
C MET A 686 25.56 -50.20 18.59
N SER A 687 26.48 -50.83 17.85
CA SER A 687 26.79 -52.25 18.01
C SER A 687 27.47 -52.44 19.36
N GLU A 688 27.10 -53.49 20.08
CA GLU A 688 27.90 -53.96 21.21
C GLU A 688 29.34 -54.18 20.72
N GLU A 689 30.30 -53.48 21.33
CA GLU A 689 31.70 -53.65 20.97
C GLU A 689 32.09 -55.10 21.26
N PRO A 690 32.67 -55.85 20.28
CA PRO A 690 33.11 -57.21 20.53
C PRO A 690 34.17 -57.20 21.64
N PRO A 691 34.27 -58.23 22.48
CA PRO A 691 35.21 -58.27 23.59
C PRO A 691 36.64 -58.07 23.08
N LEU A 692 37.23 -56.92 23.40
CA LEU A 692 38.53 -56.51 22.91
C LEU A 692 39.64 -57.20 23.70
N GLU A 693 40.43 -58.03 23.03
CA GLU A 693 41.64 -58.60 23.62
C GLU A 693 42.68 -57.50 23.84
N LEU A 694 42.90 -57.16 25.12
CA LEU A 694 43.85 -56.14 25.55
C LEU A 694 45.28 -56.59 25.20
N THR A 695 45.78 -56.08 24.07
CA THR A 695 47.11 -56.39 23.56
C THR A 695 47.96 -55.12 23.38
N PRO A 696 49.29 -55.16 23.61
CA PRO A 696 50.14 -53.97 23.59
C PRO A 696 50.18 -53.16 22.27
N TRP A 697 49.70 -53.74 21.17
CA TRP A 697 49.70 -53.14 19.83
C TRP A 697 48.37 -52.52 19.39
N VAL A 698 47.32 -52.56 20.23
CA VAL A 698 45.98 -52.00 19.93
C VAL A 698 46.02 -50.54 19.48
N TYR A 699 46.96 -49.74 20.00
CA TYR A 699 47.00 -48.29 19.80
C TYR A 699 47.62 -47.82 18.46
N GLY A 700 48.13 -48.74 17.63
CA GLY A 700 48.72 -48.44 16.30
C GLY A 700 50.12 -47.79 16.35
N PRO A 701 50.94 -47.91 15.29
CA PRO A 701 52.31 -47.37 15.30
C PRO A 701 52.36 -45.83 15.13
N PRO A 702 53.30 -45.12 15.79
CA PRO A 702 54.37 -45.66 16.64
C PRO A 702 53.98 -45.75 18.12
N ASN A 703 53.92 -46.97 18.66
CA ASN A 703 53.83 -47.22 20.10
C ASN A 703 55.21 -47.54 20.66
N TYR A 704 55.70 -46.70 21.57
CA TYR A 704 56.94 -46.94 22.30
C TYR A 704 56.62 -47.43 23.71
N ILE A 705 57.12 -48.61 24.07
CA ILE A 705 57.04 -49.15 25.43
C ILE A 705 58.42 -49.01 26.06
N PHE A 706 58.51 -48.16 27.08
CA PHE A 706 59.74 -47.96 27.83
C PHE A 706 59.92 -49.11 28.83
N TYR A 707 61.15 -49.61 28.94
CA TYR A 707 61.56 -50.54 29.99
C TYR A 707 62.71 -49.93 30.79
N GLY A 708 62.75 -50.19 32.09
CA GLY A 708 63.85 -49.81 32.99
C GLY A 708 64.38 -51.05 33.69
N SER A 709 65.71 -51.16 33.81
CA SER A 709 66.37 -52.24 34.54
C SER A 709 67.20 -51.61 35.65
N GLU A 710 66.70 -51.66 36.89
CA GLU A 710 67.30 -50.98 38.04
C GLU A 710 68.54 -51.71 38.58
N ASP A 711 68.59 -53.05 38.46
CA ASP A 711 69.63 -53.88 39.07
C ASP A 711 70.43 -54.65 38.00
N THR A 712 71.39 -53.93 37.40
CA THR A 712 72.26 -54.46 36.33
C THR A 712 73.30 -55.47 36.81
N SER A 713 73.46 -55.65 38.12
CA SER A 713 74.36 -56.63 38.74
C SER A 713 73.81 -58.07 38.69
N SER A 714 72.49 -58.20 38.59
CA SER A 714 71.78 -59.47 38.56
C SER A 714 71.89 -60.14 37.19
N SER A 715 72.52 -61.32 37.16
CA SER A 715 72.58 -62.16 35.95
C SER A 715 71.21 -62.65 35.47
N LEU A 716 70.19 -62.58 36.32
CA LEU A 716 68.80 -62.89 35.98
C LEU A 716 68.10 -61.68 35.34
N ALA A 717 68.37 -60.47 35.82
CA ALA A 717 67.83 -59.24 35.22
C ALA A 717 68.38 -59.03 33.80
N GLN A 718 69.68 -59.22 33.58
CA GLN A 718 70.29 -59.17 32.25
C GLN A 718 69.64 -60.17 31.28
N LYS A 719 69.55 -61.46 31.68
CA LYS A 719 68.86 -62.49 30.89
C LYS A 719 67.40 -62.15 30.59
N TYR A 720 66.69 -61.49 31.49
CA TYR A 720 65.30 -61.10 31.25
C TYR A 720 65.23 -59.97 30.22
N THR A 721 66.08 -58.95 30.33
CA THR A 721 66.19 -57.85 29.36
C THR A 721 66.59 -58.36 27.97
N ASP A 722 67.61 -59.23 27.88
CA ASP A 722 68.07 -59.82 26.62
C ASP A 722 66.98 -60.62 25.91
N ASN A 723 66.17 -61.39 26.65
CA ASN A 723 65.04 -62.13 26.08
C ASN A 723 63.91 -61.20 25.60
N LEU A 724 63.62 -60.13 26.34
CA LEU A 724 62.57 -59.15 25.99
C LEU A 724 62.93 -58.34 24.74
N LEU A 725 64.22 -58.08 24.51
CA LEU A 725 64.77 -57.44 23.30
C LEU A 725 65.12 -58.44 22.18
N SER A 726 64.99 -59.74 22.42
CA SER A 726 65.27 -60.77 21.43
C SER A 726 64.17 -60.84 20.35
N ARG A 727 64.36 -61.72 19.34
CA ARG A 727 63.38 -61.95 18.27
C ARG A 727 62.00 -62.44 18.75
N THR A 728 61.84 -62.90 19.99
CA THR A 728 60.50 -63.21 20.52
C THR A 728 59.73 -61.95 20.92
N GLY A 729 60.44 -60.84 21.18
CA GLY A 729 59.87 -59.53 21.47
C GLY A 729 58.96 -59.49 22.70
N LEU A 730 58.11 -58.47 22.73
CA LEU A 730 57.11 -58.26 23.78
C LEU A 730 55.72 -58.71 23.32
N GLY A 731 55.22 -59.80 23.92
CA GLY A 731 53.85 -60.30 23.75
C GLY A 731 53.66 -61.32 22.62
N ALA A 732 52.41 -61.68 22.35
CA ALA A 732 52.04 -62.84 21.53
C ALA A 732 51.92 -62.59 20.00
N ARG A 733 52.31 -61.41 19.49
CA ARG A 733 52.03 -60.95 18.10
C ARG A 733 52.39 -61.95 17.00
N CYS A 734 53.40 -62.79 17.21
CA CYS A 734 53.91 -63.76 16.23
C CYS A 734 53.95 -65.21 16.77
N VAL A 735 53.04 -65.56 17.70
CA VAL A 735 52.91 -66.93 18.22
C VAL A 735 52.39 -67.86 17.12
N LYS A 736 53.07 -68.99 16.95
CA LYS A 736 52.81 -69.94 15.87
C LYS A 736 51.51 -70.73 16.10
N GLY A 737 50.42 -70.22 15.56
CA GLY A 737 49.08 -70.84 15.61
C GLY A 737 47.96 -69.80 15.62
N GLU A 738 48.22 -68.61 16.16
CA GLU A 738 47.23 -67.53 16.36
C GLU A 738 47.77 -66.18 15.84
N PRO A 739 47.95 -66.00 14.52
CA PRO A 739 48.38 -64.73 13.96
C PRO A 739 47.24 -63.69 14.03
N LEU A 740 47.48 -62.56 14.69
CA LEU A 740 46.51 -61.46 14.74
C LEU A 740 46.30 -60.84 13.36
N SER A 741 45.05 -60.63 12.98
CA SER A 741 44.67 -60.17 11.65
C SER A 741 45.08 -58.71 11.39
N GLY A 742 45.68 -58.48 10.22
CA GLY A 742 45.99 -57.13 9.72
C GLY A 742 47.35 -56.53 10.15
N LEU A 743 48.13 -57.20 10.98
CA LEU A 743 49.46 -56.76 11.40
C LEU A 743 50.55 -57.69 10.87
N GLN A 744 51.58 -57.14 10.23
CA GLN A 744 52.75 -57.93 9.79
C GLN A 744 53.59 -58.36 11.00
N CYS A 745 54.23 -59.53 10.90
CA CYS A 745 55.30 -59.95 11.79
C CYS A 745 56.64 -59.53 11.17
N GLU A 746 57.48 -58.84 11.96
CA GLU A 746 58.87 -58.49 11.65
C GLU A 746 59.83 -59.38 12.44
#